data_AF-A0A7W2N7K7-F1
#
_entry.id   AF-A0A7W2N7K7-F1
#
_cell.length_a   1.000
_cell.length_b   1.000
_cell.length_c   1.000
_cell.angle_alpha   90.00
_cell.angle_beta   90.00
_cell.angle_gamma   90.00
#
_symmetry.space_group_name_H-M   'P 1'
#
loop_
_entity.id
_entity.type
_entity.pdbx_description
1 polymer ?
#
loop_
_entity_poly.entity_id
_entity_poly.type
_entity_poly.pdbx_seq_one_letter_code
_entity_poly.pdbx_strand_id
1 'polypeptide(L)'
;MIKQLNTPTLDGNSTAEKREELTAYFKNTWSTYESLFSLINHDHAYFLRPERLRHPLIFYFGHTATFYVNKLILGKYIKQRVNSRLEAICAVGVDEMSWDDLNSEHYDWPSVDEVRIYRQQVYDLVLDLIDNMALSLPITQDSLAWMILMGCEHERIHLETSSVIMRMLPLKWLTSQDQWQPCLDSSVAPENQLIAVKSQHLSLGKKADDQTFGWDNEYGHQDVDVDDFSAAKFLVSNDEFMAFVVAGGYRSEQFWCQEGQAWLEFTQAEMPRFWRYSNGQYAQRNLTSEMPLPLDWPVEVNYLEAKAFCQWRQKTTKGFVRLPTEAQWYCLREHVAGDQHQWPEVPGNIDLAYQASSCPVNRHQQGEFFDVIGNTWQWTESAIDGFAGFNVHPLYDDFSTPTFDGEHNLIKGGSWISTGNETLASSRYAFRRHFYQHAGFRYVVSEHAEKPPAAVNKYETSKDICQQLECYFGANVLGHENYGQQIAQQVESFIAAENVATERLLNLGCSVGRVAFELSQSFQHIDAVDFSARTIQYGVQLQTGASVRYTHTIEGDICEYNEITLADKVKQANSDRILFSQADGCNLKDNFKHYDVILIQNALEQSYDPKRLLANAVSRLNPSGLLIIISDYHYQLQTTDKAKWLSGVKVNGENLSGIDALTSELNDEFDLVATKELPRVVADSARNFNVSHCQLSVWRAK
;
A
#
# COMPACT_ATOMS: atom_id res chain seq x y z
N MET A 1 -1.71 20.09 31.70
CA MET A 1 -1.99 19.19 30.56
C MET A 1 -2.51 20.00 29.40
N ILE A 2 -2.12 19.64 28.18
CA ILE A 2 -2.60 20.28 26.96
C ILE A 2 -4.01 19.75 26.70
N LYS A 3 -5.03 20.59 26.87
CA LYS A 3 -6.40 20.18 26.58
C LYS A 3 -6.57 20.05 25.06
N GLN A 4 -6.73 18.83 24.58
CA GLN A 4 -7.03 18.58 23.17
C GLN A 4 -8.50 18.87 22.87
N LEU A 5 -8.74 19.29 21.63
CA LEU A 5 -10.09 19.40 21.07
C LEU A 5 -10.37 18.15 20.24
N ASN A 6 -11.61 17.67 20.30
CA ASN A 6 -12.06 16.56 19.46
C ASN A 6 -11.92 16.93 17.98
N THR A 7 -11.70 15.93 17.13
CA THR A 7 -11.79 16.11 15.67
C THR A 7 -13.16 16.70 15.32
N PRO A 8 -13.21 17.82 14.58
CA PRO A 8 -14.47 18.41 14.15
C PRO A 8 -15.28 17.40 13.33
N THR A 9 -16.59 17.32 13.59
CA THR A 9 -17.46 16.58 12.68
C THR A 9 -17.57 17.32 11.34
N LEU A 10 -17.82 16.61 10.26
CA LEU A 10 -17.97 17.17 8.92
C LEU A 10 -19.32 17.87 8.75
N ASP A 11 -20.32 17.52 9.55
CA ASP A 11 -21.66 18.10 9.52
C ASP A 11 -21.84 19.26 10.51
N GLY A 12 -23.03 19.87 10.52
CA GLY A 12 -23.39 20.92 11.47
C GLY A 12 -24.59 21.74 11.01
N ASN A 13 -25.12 22.58 11.91
CA ASN A 13 -26.32 23.38 11.65
C ASN A 13 -26.01 24.83 11.25
N SER A 14 -24.77 25.27 11.38
CA SER A 14 -24.34 26.65 11.14
C SER A 14 -22.93 26.69 10.58
N THR A 15 -22.77 27.33 9.42
CA THR A 15 -21.44 27.55 8.82
C THR A 15 -20.61 28.55 9.62
N ALA A 16 -21.25 29.46 10.38
CA ALA A 16 -20.54 30.37 11.29
C ALA A 16 -19.95 29.60 12.47
N GLU A 17 -20.73 28.74 13.12
CA GLU A 17 -20.26 27.91 14.23
C GLU A 17 -19.19 26.91 13.77
N LYS A 18 -19.37 26.29 12.60
CA LYS A 18 -18.34 25.39 12.03
C LYS A 18 -17.03 26.14 11.77
N ARG A 19 -17.09 27.39 11.31
CA ARG A 19 -15.88 28.20 11.09
C ARG A 19 -15.15 28.46 12.40
N GLU A 20 -15.87 28.80 13.47
CA GLU A 20 -15.29 28.97 14.80
C GLU A 20 -14.65 27.67 15.32
N GLU A 21 -15.31 26.53 15.11
CA GLU A 21 -14.79 25.20 15.45
C GLU A 21 -13.51 24.87 14.68
N LEU A 22 -13.47 25.07 13.37
CA LEU A 22 -12.28 24.85 12.54
C LEU A 22 -11.12 25.75 12.97
N THR A 23 -11.40 27.04 13.26
CA THR A 23 -10.41 27.97 13.80
C THR A 23 -9.86 27.49 15.14
N ALA A 24 -10.72 27.05 16.05
CA ALA A 24 -10.30 26.55 17.35
C ALA A 24 -9.45 25.27 17.22
N TYR A 25 -9.87 24.35 16.36
CA TYR A 25 -9.17 23.09 16.11
C TYR A 25 -7.78 23.31 15.49
N PHE A 26 -7.69 24.18 14.49
CA PHE A 26 -6.41 24.57 13.89
C PHE A 26 -5.46 25.19 14.93
N LYS A 27 -5.93 26.17 15.71
CA LYS A 27 -5.13 26.80 16.77
C LYS A 27 -4.67 25.81 17.84
N ASN A 28 -5.54 24.88 18.23
CA ASN A 28 -5.22 23.83 19.19
C ASN A 28 -4.14 22.87 18.66
N THR A 29 -4.27 22.44 17.41
CA THR A 29 -3.28 21.59 16.72
C THR A 29 -1.93 22.28 16.66
N TRP A 30 -1.89 23.51 16.14
CA TRP A 30 -0.67 24.29 15.98
C TRP A 30 0.05 24.54 17.31
N SER A 31 -0.70 25.00 18.32
CA SER A 31 -0.13 25.28 19.65
C SER A 31 0.36 24.01 20.36
N THR A 32 -0.30 22.87 20.17
CA THR A 32 0.16 21.58 20.70
C THR A 32 1.51 21.21 20.08
N TYR A 33 1.65 21.33 18.75
CA TYR A 33 2.90 21.06 18.05
C TYR A 33 4.05 22.00 18.47
N GLU A 34 3.79 23.31 18.52
CA GLU A 34 4.75 24.31 19.04
C GLU A 34 5.18 23.99 20.48
N SER A 35 4.25 23.52 21.32
CA SER A 35 4.53 23.20 22.71
C SER A 35 5.51 22.02 22.85
N LEU A 36 5.46 21.03 21.95
CA LEU A 36 6.40 19.92 21.93
C LEU A 36 7.81 20.45 21.59
N PHE A 37 7.94 21.24 20.52
CA PHE A 37 9.23 21.81 20.12
C PHE A 37 9.80 22.81 21.12
N SER A 38 8.95 23.46 21.92
CA SER A 38 9.38 24.35 23.01
C SER A 38 10.17 23.64 24.12
N LEU A 39 10.15 22.31 24.16
CA LEU A 39 10.99 21.53 25.06
C LEU A 39 12.47 21.60 24.66
N ILE A 40 12.78 21.86 23.38
CA ILE A 40 14.16 21.96 22.90
C ILE A 40 14.77 23.28 23.40
N ASN A 41 15.81 23.18 24.21
CA ASN A 41 16.38 24.33 24.92
C ASN A 41 17.59 24.97 24.23
N HIS A 42 18.01 24.43 23.08
CA HIS A 42 19.17 24.91 22.34
C HIS A 42 19.05 24.56 20.85
N ASP A 43 19.21 25.56 19.97
CA ASP A 43 18.99 25.42 18.51
C ASP A 43 19.81 24.30 17.87
N HIS A 44 21.05 24.08 18.29
CA HIS A 44 21.88 22.95 17.83
C HIS A 44 21.16 21.58 17.86
N ALA A 45 20.26 21.36 18.82
CA ALA A 45 19.53 20.10 18.93
C ALA A 45 18.53 19.87 17.78
N TYR A 46 18.04 20.92 17.12
CA TYR A 46 17.19 20.80 15.93
C TYR A 46 17.91 20.15 14.75
N PHE A 47 19.24 20.26 14.70
CA PHE A 47 20.08 19.76 13.60
C PHE A 47 20.70 18.39 13.90
N LEU A 48 20.48 17.85 15.10
CA LEU A 48 20.92 16.50 15.43
C LEU A 48 20.06 15.47 14.68
N ARG A 49 20.70 14.39 14.24
CA ARG A 49 20.07 13.23 13.60
C ARG A 49 20.21 12.00 14.50
N PRO A 50 19.44 11.91 15.60
CA PRO A 50 19.56 10.80 16.55
C PRO A 50 19.02 9.47 16.01
N GLU A 51 18.16 9.53 15.00
CA GLU A 51 17.71 8.40 14.19
C GLU A 51 18.30 8.53 12.78
N ARG A 52 19.11 7.57 12.36
CA ARG A 52 19.82 7.60 11.06
C ARG A 52 18.86 7.48 9.89
N LEU A 53 17.71 6.87 10.14
CA LEU A 53 16.64 6.62 9.18
C LEU A 53 15.60 7.76 9.10
N ARG A 54 15.92 8.92 9.67
CA ARG A 54 15.05 10.10 9.74
C ARG A 54 15.81 11.39 9.45
N HIS A 55 15.08 12.42 9.05
CA HIS A 55 15.62 13.77 8.94
C HIS A 55 15.88 14.40 10.33
N PRO A 56 16.69 15.47 10.43
CA PRO A 56 16.81 16.24 11.68
C PRO A 56 15.50 16.95 12.06
N LEU A 57 15.34 17.30 13.34
CA LEU A 57 14.13 17.94 13.88
C LEU A 57 13.77 19.28 13.21
N ILE A 58 14.73 20.00 12.64
CA ILE A 58 14.48 21.23 11.86
C ILE A 58 13.60 20.97 10.64
N PHE A 59 13.73 19.81 9.99
CA PHE A 59 12.87 19.39 8.90
C PHE A 59 11.43 19.28 9.38
N TYR A 60 11.18 18.47 10.42
CA TYR A 60 9.84 18.26 10.97
C TYR A 60 9.20 19.56 11.45
N PHE A 61 9.99 20.45 12.06
CA PHE A 61 9.49 21.74 12.49
C PHE A 61 8.98 22.59 11.30
N GLY A 62 9.68 22.60 10.16
CA GLY A 62 9.21 23.31 8.96
C GLY A 62 8.16 22.56 8.13
N HIS A 63 8.25 21.23 8.11
CA HIS A 63 7.52 20.34 7.21
C HIS A 63 6.01 20.46 7.34
N THR A 64 5.47 20.51 8.56
CA THR A 64 4.01 20.58 8.76
C THR A 64 3.41 21.86 8.18
N ALA A 65 4.09 23.01 8.35
CA ALA A 65 3.69 24.26 7.71
C ALA A 65 3.84 24.22 6.18
N THR A 66 4.91 23.60 5.68
CA THR A 66 5.10 23.36 4.24
C THR A 66 4.02 22.47 3.64
N PHE A 67 3.54 21.47 4.37
CA PHE A 67 2.45 20.61 3.96
C PHE A 67 1.18 21.42 3.67
N TYR A 68 0.76 22.30 4.58
CA TYR A 68 -0.38 23.20 4.33
C TYR A 68 -0.20 23.98 3.03
N VAL A 69 0.94 24.66 2.84
CA VAL A 69 1.18 25.46 1.63
C VAL A 69 1.15 24.60 0.37
N ASN A 70 1.76 23.41 0.39
CA ASN A 70 1.76 22.49 -0.74
C ASN A 70 0.34 22.06 -1.14
N LYS A 71 -0.48 21.62 -0.17
CA LYS A 71 -1.86 21.20 -0.45
C LYS A 71 -2.74 22.37 -0.89
N LEU A 72 -2.54 23.56 -0.33
CA LEU A 72 -3.24 24.79 -0.75
C LEU A 72 -2.87 25.22 -2.18
N ILE A 73 -1.60 25.07 -2.60
CA ILE A 73 -1.15 25.34 -3.97
C ILE A 73 -1.72 24.30 -4.94
N LEU A 74 -1.62 23.00 -4.61
CA LEU A 74 -2.12 21.90 -5.45
C LEU A 74 -3.65 21.99 -5.62
N GLY A 75 -4.38 22.27 -4.54
CA GLY A 75 -5.83 22.53 -4.55
C GLY A 75 -6.23 23.87 -5.17
N LYS A 76 -5.26 24.71 -5.60
CA LYS A 76 -5.47 26.03 -6.21
C LYS A 76 -6.22 27.04 -5.32
N TYR A 77 -6.15 26.86 -4.00
CA TYR A 77 -6.74 27.78 -3.02
C TYR A 77 -5.87 29.01 -2.79
N ILE A 78 -4.56 28.88 -3.01
CA ILE A 78 -3.61 30.00 -3.06
C ILE A 78 -2.83 29.96 -4.39
N LYS A 79 -2.35 31.13 -4.82
CA LYS A 79 -1.60 31.27 -6.09
C LYS A 79 -0.10 31.45 -5.89
N GLN A 80 0.32 31.84 -4.69
CA GLN A 80 1.70 32.16 -4.37
C GLN A 80 2.12 31.37 -3.14
N ARG A 81 3.33 30.81 -3.22
CA ARG A 81 4.02 30.19 -2.09
C ARG A 81 4.40 31.27 -1.07
N VAL A 82 4.45 30.89 0.20
CA VAL A 82 4.83 31.81 1.30
C VAL A 82 6.35 31.98 1.30
N ASN A 83 7.08 30.88 1.16
CA ASN A 83 8.54 30.85 1.03
C ASN A 83 8.98 29.63 0.22
N SER A 84 9.14 29.80 -1.10
CA SER A 84 9.51 28.71 -2.01
C SER A 84 10.81 27.98 -1.65
N ARG A 85 11.76 28.65 -1.00
CA ARG A 85 13.03 28.03 -0.59
C ARG A 85 12.81 27.05 0.55
N LEU A 86 12.14 27.49 1.63
CA LEU A 86 11.86 26.64 2.79
C LEU A 86 10.92 25.51 2.41
N GLU A 87 9.91 25.81 1.58
CA GLU A 87 8.97 24.81 1.10
C GLU A 87 9.65 23.73 0.26
N ALA A 88 10.64 24.06 -0.58
CA ALA A 88 11.41 23.06 -1.31
C ALA A 88 12.27 22.19 -0.38
N ILE A 89 12.90 22.78 0.63
CA ILE A 89 13.76 22.06 1.60
C ILE A 89 12.94 21.11 2.47
N CYS A 90 11.73 21.51 2.86
CA CYS A 90 10.87 20.78 3.79
C CYS A 90 9.76 19.95 3.10
N ALA A 91 9.76 19.82 1.77
CA ALA A 91 8.74 19.06 1.02
C ALA A 91 9.12 17.60 0.71
N VAL A 92 10.32 17.15 1.06
CA VAL A 92 10.79 15.79 0.78
C VAL A 92 9.96 14.76 1.57
N GLY A 93 9.75 13.58 0.99
CA GLY A 93 9.05 12.47 1.64
C GLY A 93 9.73 12.04 2.94
N VAL A 94 8.93 11.58 3.91
CA VAL A 94 9.40 11.28 5.28
C VAL A 94 9.69 9.79 5.47
N ASP A 95 9.18 8.95 4.57
CA ASP A 95 9.38 7.51 4.55
C ASP A 95 10.53 7.09 3.61
N GLU A 96 11.11 5.93 3.88
CA GLU A 96 12.25 5.37 3.15
C GLU A 96 11.83 4.77 1.80
N MET A 97 11.18 5.57 0.95
CA MET A 97 10.74 5.11 -0.36
C MET A 97 11.85 5.25 -1.43
N SER A 98 12.85 6.11 -1.20
CA SER A 98 14.08 6.15 -1.99
C SER A 98 15.29 6.48 -1.12
N TRP A 99 16.43 5.80 -1.34
CA TRP A 99 17.69 6.10 -0.67
C TRP A 99 18.25 7.48 -1.06
N ASP A 100 17.79 8.03 -2.18
CA ASP A 100 18.19 9.36 -2.68
C ASP A 100 17.60 10.50 -1.82
N ASP A 101 16.45 10.29 -1.17
CA ASP A 101 15.80 11.28 -0.31
C ASP A 101 16.56 11.54 1.02
N LEU A 102 17.41 10.60 1.44
CA LEU A 102 18.16 10.68 2.71
C LEU A 102 19.64 11.07 2.55
N ASN A 103 20.09 11.37 1.33
CA ASN A 103 21.49 11.75 1.06
C ASN A 103 21.81 13.12 1.68
N SER A 104 22.44 13.10 2.86
CA SER A 104 22.72 14.28 3.68
C SER A 104 23.92 15.12 3.22
N GLU A 105 24.62 14.77 2.15
CA GLU A 105 25.87 15.46 1.79
C GLU A 105 25.68 16.93 1.38
N HIS A 106 24.45 17.40 1.09
CA HIS A 106 24.19 18.77 0.61
C HIS A 106 22.88 19.45 1.09
N TYR A 107 22.38 19.22 2.31
CA TYR A 107 21.21 19.97 2.81
C TYR A 107 21.62 21.27 3.55
N ASP A 108 21.34 22.42 2.92
CA ASP A 108 21.45 23.75 3.53
C ASP A 108 20.21 24.04 4.42
N TRP A 109 20.17 23.41 5.60
CA TRP A 109 19.05 23.55 6.52
C TRP A 109 18.89 25.01 6.97
N PRO A 110 17.65 25.55 6.98
CA PRO A 110 17.38 26.90 7.45
C PRO A 110 17.66 27.04 8.95
N SER A 111 17.93 28.26 9.39
CA SER A 111 18.02 28.55 10.82
C SER A 111 16.66 28.34 11.52
N VAL A 112 16.69 28.06 12.83
CA VAL A 112 15.45 27.84 13.60
C VAL A 112 14.55 29.07 13.55
N ASP A 113 15.11 30.28 13.62
CA ASP A 113 14.35 31.53 13.55
C ASP A 113 13.72 31.77 12.17
N GLU A 114 14.39 31.41 11.08
CA GLU A 114 13.79 31.46 9.73
C GLU A 114 12.57 30.55 9.64
N VAL A 115 12.66 29.33 10.20
CA VAL A 115 11.53 28.40 10.24
C VAL A 115 10.41 28.90 11.15
N ARG A 116 10.71 29.49 12.32
CA ARG A 116 9.70 30.12 13.20
C ARG A 116 8.94 31.22 12.48
N ILE A 117 9.66 32.12 11.79
CA ILE A 117 9.04 33.21 11.03
C ILE A 117 8.13 32.65 9.92
N TYR A 118 8.62 31.67 9.17
CA TYR A 118 7.84 31.01 8.12
C TYR A 118 6.58 30.34 8.65
N ARG A 119 6.71 29.56 9.73
CA ARG A 119 5.58 28.94 10.43
C ARG A 119 4.55 29.98 10.82
N GLN A 120 4.96 31.10 11.42
CA GLN A 120 4.02 32.18 11.78
C GLN A 120 3.29 32.75 10.55
N GLN A 121 3.98 32.95 9.43
CA GLN A 121 3.35 33.42 8.19
C GLN A 121 2.31 32.42 7.64
N VAL A 122 2.61 31.12 7.70
CA VAL A 122 1.65 30.07 7.29
C VAL A 122 0.47 30.01 8.25
N TYR A 123 0.71 30.15 9.56
CA TYR A 123 -0.36 30.21 10.56
C TYR A 123 -1.34 31.36 10.29
N ASP A 124 -0.82 32.57 10.05
CA ASP A 124 -1.64 33.73 9.74
C ASP A 124 -2.40 33.56 8.42
N LEU A 125 -1.76 32.96 7.40
CA LEU A 125 -2.40 32.62 6.12
C LEU A 125 -3.56 31.64 6.30
N VAL A 126 -3.37 30.56 7.05
CA VAL A 126 -4.41 29.54 7.25
C VAL A 126 -5.58 30.11 8.04
N LEU A 127 -5.32 30.97 9.05
CA LEU A 127 -6.40 31.68 9.75
C LEU A 127 -7.20 32.60 8.82
N ASP A 128 -6.52 33.40 7.99
CA ASP A 128 -7.20 34.26 7.02
C ASP A 128 -8.04 33.44 6.02
N LEU A 129 -7.55 32.28 5.58
CA LEU A 129 -8.30 31.36 4.73
C LEU A 129 -9.53 30.80 5.46
N ILE A 130 -9.38 30.35 6.71
CA ILE A 130 -10.52 29.86 7.51
C ILE A 130 -11.55 30.97 7.71
N ASP A 131 -11.14 32.22 7.94
CA ASP A 131 -12.06 33.34 8.17
C ASP A 131 -12.85 33.72 6.90
N ASN A 132 -12.21 33.64 5.73
CA ASN A 132 -12.78 34.16 4.48
C ASN A 132 -13.30 33.09 3.49
N MET A 133 -13.02 31.80 3.71
CA MET A 133 -13.43 30.75 2.76
C MET A 133 -14.95 30.62 2.63
N ALA A 134 -15.42 30.28 1.43
CA ALA A 134 -16.75 29.72 1.27
C ALA A 134 -16.82 28.37 2.02
N LEU A 135 -17.85 28.18 2.84
CA LEU A 135 -18.04 26.97 3.64
C LEU A 135 -19.46 26.43 3.43
N SER A 136 -19.55 25.17 3.06
CA SER A 136 -20.80 24.40 2.97
C SER A 136 -20.75 23.22 3.95
N LEU A 137 -21.93 22.78 4.39
CA LEU A 137 -22.09 21.62 5.27
C LEU A 137 -22.93 20.55 4.57
N PRO A 138 -22.56 19.25 4.66
CA PRO A 138 -21.34 18.76 5.29
C PRO A 138 -20.06 19.16 4.52
N ILE A 139 -18.92 19.16 5.20
CA ILE A 139 -17.59 19.34 4.61
C ILE A 139 -17.32 18.15 3.67
N THR A 140 -17.03 18.43 2.41
CA THR A 140 -16.73 17.42 1.38
C THR A 140 -15.23 17.35 1.11
N GLN A 141 -14.74 16.20 0.64
CA GLN A 141 -13.30 15.95 0.41
C GLN A 141 -12.64 16.90 -0.59
N ASP A 142 -13.42 17.48 -1.51
CA ASP A 142 -12.97 18.44 -2.52
C ASP A 142 -13.04 19.91 -2.06
N SER A 143 -13.28 20.16 -0.77
CA SER A 143 -13.41 21.51 -0.21
C SER A 143 -12.14 22.02 0.49
N LEU A 144 -12.00 23.34 0.59
CA LEU A 144 -10.91 23.98 1.35
C LEU A 144 -10.94 23.60 2.84
N ALA A 145 -12.14 23.44 3.41
CA ALA A 145 -12.28 23.02 4.80
C ALA A 145 -11.70 21.61 5.04
N TRP A 146 -11.87 20.69 4.09
CA TRP A 146 -11.23 19.38 4.14
C TRP A 146 -9.70 19.48 4.05
N MET A 147 -9.16 20.38 3.23
CA MET A 147 -7.71 20.62 3.16
C MET A 147 -7.14 21.16 4.48
N ILE A 148 -7.88 22.03 5.16
CA ILE A 148 -7.48 22.56 6.48
C ILE A 148 -7.47 21.42 7.51
N LEU A 149 -8.50 20.57 7.53
CA LEU A 149 -8.54 19.39 8.40
C LEU A 149 -7.40 18.42 8.08
N MET A 150 -7.16 18.11 6.80
CA MET A 150 -6.04 17.27 6.37
C MET A 150 -4.69 17.79 6.88
N GLY A 151 -4.46 19.10 6.80
CA GLY A 151 -3.25 19.69 7.37
C GLY A 151 -3.17 19.56 8.89
N CYS A 152 -4.30 19.67 9.60
CA CYS A 152 -4.33 19.48 11.06
C CYS A 152 -4.01 18.03 11.42
N GLU A 153 -4.66 17.06 10.78
CA GLU A 153 -4.41 15.64 11.04
C GLU A 153 -2.98 15.24 10.65
N HIS A 154 -2.44 15.79 9.57
CA HIS A 154 -1.04 15.60 9.20
C HIS A 154 -0.06 16.16 10.25
N GLU A 155 -0.31 17.35 10.78
CA GLU A 155 0.52 17.92 11.86
C GLU A 155 0.45 17.06 13.15
N ARG A 156 -0.70 16.43 13.43
CA ARG A 156 -0.86 15.48 14.55
C ARG A 156 -0.04 14.20 14.37
N ILE A 157 0.04 13.64 13.16
CA ILE A 157 0.98 12.53 12.84
C ILE A 157 2.42 12.92 13.16
N HIS A 158 2.78 14.15 12.81
CA HIS A 158 4.12 14.68 13.04
C HIS A 158 4.40 15.05 14.49
N LEU A 159 3.37 15.34 15.31
CA LEU A 159 3.50 15.48 16.75
C LEU A 159 4.05 14.19 17.36
N GLU A 160 3.43 13.05 17.02
CA GLU A 160 3.86 11.74 17.47
C GLU A 160 5.27 11.42 16.96
N THR A 161 5.50 11.50 15.65
CA THR A 161 6.81 11.20 15.05
C THR A 161 7.95 12.04 15.65
N SER A 162 7.73 13.35 15.79
CA SER A 162 8.74 14.26 16.35
C SER A 162 9.04 13.94 17.81
N SER A 163 8.04 13.57 18.61
CA SER A 163 8.24 13.24 20.02
C SER A 163 9.10 11.99 20.21
N VAL A 164 8.96 10.98 19.33
CA VAL A 164 9.82 9.78 19.33
C VAL A 164 11.28 10.15 19.02
N ILE A 165 11.51 10.99 18.00
CA ILE A 165 12.85 11.47 17.63
C ILE A 165 13.46 12.32 18.76
N MET A 166 12.66 13.21 19.37
CA MET A 166 13.10 14.03 20.52
C MET A 166 13.49 13.17 21.72
N ARG A 167 12.80 12.07 21.97
CA ARG A 167 13.15 11.12 23.05
C ARG A 167 14.53 10.47 22.84
N MET A 168 14.99 10.38 21.59
CA MET A 168 16.34 9.90 21.25
C MET A 168 17.43 10.97 21.42
N LEU A 169 17.07 12.25 21.65
CA LEU A 169 18.05 13.27 21.98
C LEU A 169 18.62 13.07 23.40
N PRO A 170 19.89 13.46 23.62
CA PRO A 170 20.42 13.65 24.97
C PRO A 170 19.55 14.60 25.81
N LEU A 171 19.26 14.20 27.05
CA LEU A 171 18.43 14.96 27.99
C LEU A 171 18.85 16.43 28.18
N LYS A 172 20.15 16.73 28.09
CA LYS A 172 20.66 18.10 28.22
C LYS A 172 20.05 19.10 27.23
N TRP A 173 19.51 18.61 26.12
CA TRP A 173 18.89 19.43 25.08
C TRP A 173 17.40 19.66 25.28
N LEU A 174 16.81 19.07 26.33
CA LEU A 174 15.39 19.13 26.62
C LEU A 174 15.16 19.72 28.01
N THR A 175 14.22 20.66 28.09
CA THR A 175 13.76 21.22 29.35
C THR A 175 12.37 20.69 29.64
N SER A 176 12.21 20.06 30.81
CA SER A 176 10.91 19.56 31.25
C SER A 176 9.93 20.71 31.51
N GLN A 177 8.67 20.51 31.15
CA GLN A 177 7.58 21.47 31.35
C GLN A 177 6.37 20.75 31.96
N ASP A 178 5.54 21.47 32.72
CA ASP A 178 4.39 20.89 33.45
C ASP A 178 3.41 20.13 32.55
N GLN A 179 3.23 20.58 31.31
CA GLN A 179 2.31 19.96 30.36
C GLN A 179 2.85 18.69 29.69
N TRP A 180 4.15 18.39 29.85
CA TRP A 180 4.86 17.24 29.27
C TRP A 180 5.48 16.34 30.35
N GLN A 181 4.86 16.28 31.53
CA GLN A 181 5.30 15.38 32.60
C GLN A 181 4.86 13.94 32.34
N PRO A 182 5.75 12.96 32.58
CA PRO A 182 5.38 11.56 32.50
C PRO A 182 4.54 11.15 33.72
N CYS A 183 3.87 10.02 33.59
CA CYS A 183 3.35 9.29 34.74
C CYS A 183 4.51 8.94 35.69
N LEU A 184 4.28 9.02 36.99
CA LEU A 184 5.24 8.60 38.02
C LEU A 184 4.80 7.33 38.75
N ASP A 185 3.59 6.84 38.46
CA ASP A 185 3.03 5.66 39.09
C ASP A 185 3.70 4.42 38.52
N SER A 186 4.27 3.58 39.37
CA SER A 186 4.73 2.24 39.00
C SER A 186 4.67 1.31 40.20
N SER A 187 4.41 0.04 39.92
CA SER A 187 4.26 -1.04 40.89
C SER A 187 4.77 -2.36 40.30
N VAL A 188 4.44 -3.46 40.98
CA VAL A 188 4.61 -4.81 40.44
C VAL A 188 3.69 -5.00 39.25
N ALA A 189 4.23 -5.53 38.15
CA ALA A 189 3.45 -5.83 36.95
C ALA A 189 2.36 -6.87 37.25
N PRO A 190 1.13 -6.67 36.76
CA PRO A 190 0.13 -7.72 36.82
C PRO A 190 0.54 -8.89 35.91
N GLU A 191 0.33 -10.12 36.36
CA GLU A 191 0.49 -11.28 35.49
C GLU A 191 -0.59 -11.27 34.40
N ASN A 192 -0.17 -11.42 33.16
CA ASN A 192 -1.08 -11.37 32.02
C ASN A 192 -1.95 -12.64 31.96
N GLN A 193 -3.21 -12.46 31.57
CA GLN A 193 -4.19 -13.54 31.46
C GLN A 193 -4.77 -13.57 30.05
N LEU A 194 -5.14 -14.76 29.56
CA LEU A 194 -5.80 -14.90 28.27
C LEU A 194 -7.32 -14.83 28.44
N ILE A 195 -7.94 -13.91 27.72
CA ILE A 195 -9.40 -13.74 27.65
C ILE A 195 -9.87 -14.30 26.31
N ALA A 196 -10.86 -15.18 26.34
CA ALA A 196 -11.43 -15.78 25.13
C ALA A 196 -12.28 -14.76 24.37
N VAL A 197 -12.06 -14.66 23.06
CA VAL A 197 -12.84 -13.86 22.12
C VAL A 197 -13.51 -14.80 21.15
N LYS A 198 -14.82 -14.64 20.98
CA LYS A 198 -15.63 -15.51 20.12
C LYS A 198 -15.53 -15.12 18.66
N SER A 199 -15.69 -16.11 17.80
CA SER A 199 -15.73 -15.94 16.36
C SER A 199 -16.79 -14.92 15.99
N GLN A 200 -16.45 -14.01 15.10
CA GLN A 200 -17.35 -12.96 14.65
C GLN A 200 -17.12 -12.60 13.20
N HIS A 201 -18.18 -12.17 12.54
CA HIS A 201 -18.11 -11.57 11.22
C HIS A 201 -17.96 -10.06 11.37
N LEU A 202 -16.95 -9.49 10.74
CA LEU A 202 -16.65 -8.07 10.74
C LEU A 202 -16.83 -7.48 9.35
N SER A 203 -17.35 -6.26 9.32
CA SER A 203 -17.38 -5.42 8.13
C SER A 203 -16.52 -4.19 8.38
N LEU A 204 -15.39 -4.13 7.69
CA LEU A 204 -14.36 -3.11 7.84
C LEU A 204 -14.45 -2.08 6.71
N GLY A 205 -14.05 -0.86 7.02
CA GLY A 205 -14.10 0.27 6.09
C GLY A 205 -14.91 1.43 6.64
N LYS A 206 -14.35 2.63 6.57
CA LYS A 206 -15.02 3.87 6.92
C LYS A 206 -16.15 4.11 5.92
N LYS A 207 -17.35 4.36 6.43
CA LYS A 207 -18.52 4.59 5.59
C LYS A 207 -18.41 5.93 4.87
N ALA A 208 -18.99 6.01 3.68
CA ALA A 208 -19.02 7.25 2.90
C ALA A 208 -19.82 8.38 3.58
N ASP A 209 -20.75 8.03 4.49
CA ASP A 209 -21.55 8.96 5.27
C ASP A 209 -21.03 9.19 6.71
N ASP A 210 -19.83 8.69 7.02
CA ASP A 210 -19.16 8.96 8.28
C ASP A 210 -18.92 10.47 8.45
N GLN A 211 -19.21 10.97 9.65
CA GLN A 211 -19.17 12.40 9.96
C GLN A 211 -17.80 12.86 10.46
N THR A 212 -16.76 12.04 10.40
CA THR A 212 -15.40 12.40 10.84
C THR A 212 -14.42 12.35 9.67
N PHE A 213 -13.33 13.11 9.78
CA PHE A 213 -12.23 13.03 8.82
C PHE A 213 -11.65 11.61 8.78
N GLY A 214 -11.27 11.14 7.58
CA GLY A 214 -10.57 9.88 7.38
C GLY A 214 -9.56 9.97 6.25
N TRP A 215 -8.46 9.24 6.38
CA TRP A 215 -7.51 9.05 5.29
C TRP A 215 -8.06 8.12 4.21
N ASP A 216 -7.51 8.18 3.01
CA ASP A 216 -7.96 7.38 1.86
C ASP A 216 -7.97 5.87 2.15
N ASN A 217 -6.95 5.36 2.85
CA ASN A 217 -6.84 3.95 3.24
C ASN A 217 -7.94 3.48 4.22
N GLU A 218 -8.65 4.39 4.87
CA GLU A 218 -9.73 4.02 5.80
C GLU A 218 -11.01 3.66 5.04
N TYR A 219 -11.19 4.17 3.82
CA TYR A 219 -12.36 3.95 2.99
C TYR A 219 -12.27 2.67 2.14
N GLY A 220 -13.42 2.26 1.61
CA GLY A 220 -13.62 0.99 0.94
C GLY A 220 -14.37 0.02 1.85
N HIS A 221 -14.39 -1.25 1.47
CA HIS A 221 -15.14 -2.28 2.19
C HIS A 221 -14.37 -3.59 2.22
N GLN A 222 -14.36 -4.26 3.38
CA GLN A 222 -13.84 -5.61 3.53
C GLN A 222 -14.63 -6.38 4.57
N ASP A 223 -15.22 -7.49 4.16
CA ASP A 223 -15.85 -8.44 5.09
C ASP A 223 -14.84 -9.52 5.49
N VAL A 224 -14.76 -9.83 6.80
CA VAL A 224 -13.81 -10.79 7.37
C VAL A 224 -14.51 -11.65 8.41
N ASP A 225 -14.42 -12.96 8.26
CA ASP A 225 -14.75 -13.91 9.32
C ASP A 225 -13.52 -14.12 10.21
N VAL A 226 -13.67 -13.82 11.51
CA VAL A 226 -12.63 -14.03 12.52
C VAL A 226 -13.00 -15.26 13.34
N ASP A 227 -12.10 -16.23 13.44
CA ASP A 227 -12.29 -17.44 14.25
C ASP A 227 -12.17 -17.16 15.76
N ASP A 228 -12.55 -18.14 16.59
CA ASP A 228 -12.29 -18.10 18.04
C ASP A 228 -10.79 -17.92 18.32
N PHE A 229 -10.45 -16.97 19.20
CA PHE A 229 -9.08 -16.78 19.68
C PHE A 229 -9.07 -16.38 21.15
N SER A 230 -7.89 -16.27 21.74
CA SER A 230 -7.72 -15.63 23.05
C SER A 230 -6.75 -14.47 22.94
N ALA A 231 -7.03 -13.35 23.60
CA ALA A 231 -6.14 -12.21 23.66
C ALA A 231 -5.60 -12.03 25.08
N ALA A 232 -4.35 -11.60 25.19
CA ALA A 232 -3.81 -11.16 26.47
C ALA A 232 -4.67 -10.02 27.04
N LYS A 233 -4.94 -10.02 28.35
CA LYS A 233 -5.82 -9.07 29.04
C LYS A 233 -5.20 -7.67 29.07
N PHE A 234 -3.91 -7.62 29.33
CA PHE A 234 -3.10 -6.40 29.36
C PHE A 234 -2.19 -6.35 28.13
N LEU A 235 -1.74 -5.15 27.76
CA LEU A 235 -0.57 -5.01 26.89
C LEU A 235 0.64 -5.68 27.55
N VAL A 236 1.60 -6.15 26.76
CA VAL A 236 2.82 -6.76 27.29
C VAL A 236 3.58 -5.72 28.09
N SER A 237 3.82 -6.00 29.37
CA SER A 237 4.50 -5.09 30.28
C SER A 237 6.02 -5.14 30.12
N ASN A 238 6.72 -4.15 30.67
CA ASN A 238 8.18 -4.17 30.76
C ASN A 238 8.69 -5.40 31.53
N ASP A 239 8.00 -5.84 32.59
CA ASP A 239 8.34 -7.05 33.35
C ASP A 239 8.19 -8.33 32.49
N GLU A 240 7.07 -8.44 31.78
CA GLU A 240 6.80 -9.59 30.92
C GLU A 240 7.83 -9.66 29.78
N PHE A 241 8.19 -8.52 29.19
CA PHE A 241 9.24 -8.46 28.16
C PHE A 241 10.65 -8.65 28.73
N MET A 242 10.92 -8.23 29.96
CA MET A 242 12.21 -8.45 30.63
C MET A 242 12.55 -9.95 30.69
N ALA A 243 11.56 -10.81 30.88
CA ALA A 243 11.76 -12.26 30.86
C ALA A 243 12.33 -12.76 29.50
N PHE A 244 11.91 -12.18 28.38
CA PHE A 244 12.47 -12.46 27.05
C PHE A 244 13.93 -11.97 26.94
N VAL A 245 14.22 -10.77 27.40
CA VAL A 245 15.58 -10.19 27.40
C VAL A 245 16.53 -11.06 28.24
N VAL A 246 16.14 -11.39 29.48
CA VAL A 246 16.93 -12.22 30.42
C VAL A 246 17.15 -13.63 29.87
N ALA A 247 16.16 -14.22 29.19
CA ALA A 247 16.29 -15.51 28.52
C ALA A 247 17.21 -15.49 27.29
N GLY A 248 17.82 -14.34 26.96
CA GLY A 248 18.70 -14.19 25.81
C GLY A 248 17.96 -14.07 24.48
N GLY A 249 16.76 -13.51 24.49
CA GLY A 249 15.91 -13.30 23.31
C GLY A 249 16.61 -12.60 22.15
N TYR A 250 17.30 -11.49 22.42
CA TYR A 250 18.09 -10.73 21.43
C TYR A 250 19.34 -11.47 20.93
N ARG A 251 19.81 -12.50 21.65
CA ARG A 251 20.97 -13.33 21.28
C ARG A 251 20.58 -14.64 20.59
N SER A 252 19.28 -14.88 20.40
CA SER A 252 18.74 -16.16 19.94
C SER A 252 18.05 -16.01 18.59
N GLU A 253 18.81 -16.15 17.50
CA GLU A 253 18.34 -15.98 16.11
C GLU A 253 17.07 -16.78 15.76
N GLN A 254 16.86 -17.94 16.41
CA GLN A 254 15.68 -18.79 16.22
C GLN A 254 14.33 -18.09 16.48
N PHE A 255 14.31 -16.97 17.21
CA PHE A 255 13.08 -16.23 17.48
C PHE A 255 12.79 -15.15 16.42
N TRP A 256 13.76 -14.83 15.57
CA TRP A 256 13.71 -13.72 14.64
C TRP A 256 13.48 -14.23 13.22
N CYS A 257 12.59 -13.55 12.49
CA CYS A 257 12.48 -13.74 11.04
C CYS A 257 13.74 -13.19 10.34
N GLN A 258 13.88 -13.45 9.03
CA GLN A 258 15.04 -13.00 8.26
C GLN A 258 15.26 -11.48 8.35
N GLU A 259 14.19 -10.68 8.23
CA GLU A 259 14.25 -9.23 8.40
C GLU A 259 14.69 -8.84 9.82
N GLY A 260 14.16 -9.53 10.83
CA GLY A 260 14.55 -9.35 12.24
C GLY A 260 16.02 -9.65 12.51
N GLN A 261 16.56 -10.70 11.89
CA GLN A 261 17.98 -11.06 12.00
C GLN A 261 18.86 -9.99 11.36
N ALA A 262 18.51 -9.51 10.16
CA ALA A 262 19.22 -8.42 9.50
C ALA A 262 19.17 -7.12 10.32
N TRP A 263 18.02 -6.81 10.92
CA TRP A 263 17.87 -5.66 11.81
C TRP A 263 18.73 -5.79 13.08
N LEU A 264 18.78 -6.95 13.71
CA LEU A 264 19.66 -7.21 14.85
C LEU A 264 21.14 -7.05 14.48
N GLU A 265 21.53 -7.61 13.33
CA GLU A 265 22.90 -7.49 12.82
C GLU A 265 23.26 -6.02 12.53
N PHE A 266 22.33 -5.24 11.99
CA PHE A 266 22.57 -3.83 11.72
C PHE A 266 22.61 -2.97 13.00
N THR A 267 21.64 -3.15 13.90
CA THR A 267 21.46 -2.28 15.07
C THR A 267 22.28 -2.70 16.28
N GLN A 268 22.67 -3.98 16.35
CA GLN A 268 23.29 -4.62 17.52
C GLN A 268 22.47 -4.41 18.80
N ALA A 269 21.13 -4.39 18.68
CA ALA A 269 20.24 -4.18 19.81
C ALA A 269 20.29 -5.35 20.80
N GLU A 270 20.27 -5.04 22.10
CA GLU A 270 20.25 -6.04 23.19
C GLU A 270 19.02 -5.91 24.10
N MET A 271 18.26 -4.84 23.94
CA MET A 271 17.08 -4.48 24.73
C MET A 271 16.25 -3.43 23.97
N PRO A 272 15.00 -3.15 24.39
CA PRO A 272 14.18 -2.09 23.79
C PRO A 272 14.90 -0.73 23.75
N ARG A 273 14.67 0.03 22.67
CA ARG A 273 15.40 1.28 22.35
C ARG A 273 15.40 2.32 23.47
N PHE A 274 14.27 2.44 24.17
CA PHE A 274 14.08 3.44 25.23
C PHE A 274 14.40 2.90 26.62
N TRP A 275 14.86 1.66 26.74
CA TRP A 275 15.52 1.23 27.96
C TRP A 275 16.95 1.78 28.01
N ARG A 276 17.41 2.02 29.24
CA ARG A 276 18.77 2.41 29.56
C ARG A 276 19.29 1.41 30.58
N TYR A 277 20.53 1.00 30.39
CA TYR A 277 21.18 0.07 31.31
C TYR A 277 22.52 0.65 31.76
N SER A 278 22.64 0.89 33.06
CA SER A 278 23.89 1.37 33.66
C SER A 278 24.00 0.89 35.10
N ASN A 279 25.22 0.56 35.54
CA ASN A 279 25.49 0.13 36.92
C ASN A 279 24.59 -1.02 37.41
N GLY A 280 24.22 -1.96 36.51
CA GLY A 280 23.37 -3.09 36.86
C GLY A 280 21.87 -2.79 36.98
N GLN A 281 21.43 -1.57 36.64
CA GLN A 281 20.04 -1.14 36.76
C GLN A 281 19.46 -0.72 35.41
N TYR A 282 18.19 -1.08 35.19
CA TYR A 282 17.40 -0.63 34.05
C TYR A 282 16.63 0.65 34.39
N ALA A 283 16.57 1.56 33.43
CA ALA A 283 15.78 2.78 33.48
C ALA A 283 15.00 2.96 32.18
N GLN A 284 13.85 3.62 32.27
CA GLN A 284 13.04 4.07 31.14
C GLN A 284 13.46 5.48 30.74
N ARG A 285 13.82 5.68 29.48
CA ARG A 285 13.93 7.00 28.86
C ARG A 285 12.52 7.48 28.53
N ASN A 286 12.02 8.53 29.18
CA ASN A 286 10.79 9.24 28.81
C ASN A 286 11.14 10.46 27.93
N LEU A 287 10.15 11.29 27.53
CA LEU A 287 10.40 12.45 26.66
C LEU A 287 11.44 13.41 27.28
N THR A 288 11.17 13.92 28.48
CA THR A 288 12.01 14.93 29.16
C THR A 288 12.74 14.43 30.40
N SER A 289 12.64 13.14 30.72
CA SER A 289 13.24 12.55 31.91
C SER A 289 13.67 11.10 31.71
N GLU A 290 14.35 10.55 32.71
CA GLU A 290 14.58 9.13 32.90
C GLU A 290 14.07 8.73 34.28
N MET A 291 13.56 7.51 34.42
CA MET A 291 13.09 6.94 35.69
C MET A 291 13.50 5.48 35.80
N PRO A 292 13.56 4.88 37.02
CA PRO A 292 13.72 3.43 37.15
C PRO A 292 12.70 2.70 36.27
N LEU A 293 13.10 1.60 35.63
CA LEU A 293 12.25 0.91 34.66
C LEU A 293 10.90 0.53 35.32
N PRO A 294 9.77 1.12 34.87
CA PRO A 294 8.48 0.85 35.47
C PRO A 294 7.96 -0.49 34.94
N LEU A 295 8.04 -1.51 35.78
CA LEU A 295 7.82 -2.91 35.40
C LEU A 295 6.38 -3.17 34.92
N ASP A 296 5.41 -2.42 35.43
CA ASP A 296 3.98 -2.52 35.14
C ASP A 296 3.51 -1.65 33.98
N TRP A 297 4.39 -0.89 33.32
CA TRP A 297 4.05 -0.14 32.11
C TRP A 297 4.15 -1.01 30.86
N PRO A 298 3.45 -0.67 29.76
CA PRO A 298 3.62 -1.39 28.51
C PRO A 298 5.06 -1.24 28.00
N VAL A 299 5.61 -2.32 27.43
CA VAL A 299 6.89 -2.26 26.74
C VAL A 299 6.72 -1.53 25.40
N GLU A 300 7.69 -0.70 25.05
CA GLU A 300 7.73 0.02 23.77
C GLU A 300 8.81 -0.59 22.86
N VAL A 301 8.39 -1.16 21.74
CA VAL A 301 9.22 -1.97 20.83
C VAL A 301 8.77 -1.80 19.38
N ASN A 302 9.65 -2.14 18.43
CA ASN A 302 9.26 -2.26 17.04
C ASN A 302 8.54 -3.61 16.76
N TYR A 303 8.04 -3.78 15.54
CA TYR A 303 7.31 -5.00 15.15
C TYR A 303 8.19 -6.25 15.24
N LEU A 304 9.45 -6.16 14.84
CA LEU A 304 10.38 -7.30 14.79
C LEU A 304 10.65 -7.85 16.18
N GLU A 305 10.87 -6.96 17.15
CA GLU A 305 11.01 -7.27 18.58
C GLU A 305 9.73 -7.90 19.14
N ALA A 306 8.55 -7.32 18.85
CA ALA A 306 7.26 -7.84 19.28
C ALA A 306 6.98 -9.25 18.73
N LYS A 307 7.27 -9.47 17.44
CA LYS A 307 7.13 -10.80 16.79
C LYS A 307 8.10 -11.81 17.39
N ALA A 308 9.34 -11.42 17.67
CA ALA A 308 10.33 -12.30 18.30
C ALA A 308 9.92 -12.70 19.72
N PHE A 309 9.35 -11.78 20.49
CA PHE A 309 8.75 -12.10 21.79
C PHE A 309 7.64 -13.15 21.65
N CYS A 310 6.71 -13.00 20.69
CA CYS A 310 5.65 -13.99 20.47
C CYS A 310 6.22 -15.39 20.15
N GLN A 311 7.25 -15.47 19.30
CA GLN A 311 7.94 -16.73 18.98
C GLN A 311 8.59 -17.37 20.21
N TRP A 312 9.18 -16.56 21.09
CA TRP A 312 9.72 -17.04 22.36
C TRP A 312 8.62 -17.54 23.30
N ARG A 313 7.53 -16.76 23.46
CA ARG A 313 6.40 -17.06 24.35
C ARG A 313 5.63 -18.32 23.93
N GLN A 314 5.64 -18.64 22.63
CA GLN A 314 5.05 -19.87 22.11
C GLN A 314 5.69 -21.13 22.70
N LYS A 315 6.96 -21.11 23.11
CA LYS A 315 7.63 -22.29 23.71
C LYS A 315 6.97 -22.76 25.01
N THR A 316 6.31 -21.86 25.73
CA THR A 316 5.68 -22.13 27.03
C THR A 316 4.17 -22.04 26.99
N THR A 317 3.58 -21.73 25.83
CA THR A 317 2.15 -21.49 25.68
C THR A 317 1.55 -22.52 24.74
N LYS A 318 0.48 -23.20 25.17
CA LYS A 318 -0.26 -24.11 24.28
C LYS A 318 -1.04 -23.29 23.25
N GLY A 319 -0.87 -23.61 21.96
CA GLY A 319 -1.45 -22.87 20.84
C GLY A 319 -0.40 -22.04 20.10
N PHE A 320 -0.84 -21.16 19.22
CA PHE A 320 0.03 -20.31 18.42
C PHE A 320 0.00 -18.88 18.95
N VAL A 321 1.13 -18.42 19.49
CA VAL A 321 1.27 -17.06 20.03
C VAL A 321 1.72 -16.12 18.92
N ARG A 322 0.99 -15.04 18.70
CA ARG A 322 1.28 -14.06 17.63
C ARG A 322 0.74 -12.68 17.99
N LEU A 323 1.04 -11.71 17.13
CA LEU A 323 0.39 -10.40 17.17
C LEU A 323 -1.03 -10.53 16.59
N PRO A 324 -2.00 -9.72 17.02
CA PRO A 324 -3.33 -9.74 16.43
C PRO A 324 -3.28 -9.33 14.95
N THR A 325 -4.23 -9.80 14.15
CA THR A 325 -4.55 -9.15 12.87
C THR A 325 -5.34 -7.85 13.12
N GLU A 326 -5.45 -6.97 12.11
CA GLU A 326 -6.32 -5.79 12.18
C GLU A 326 -7.76 -6.19 12.56
N ALA A 327 -8.29 -7.26 11.93
CA ALA A 327 -9.64 -7.76 12.22
C ALA A 327 -9.79 -8.24 13.67
N GLN A 328 -8.81 -8.98 14.21
CA GLN A 328 -8.84 -9.38 15.62
C GLN A 328 -8.75 -8.20 16.59
N TRP A 329 -7.98 -7.16 16.25
CA TRP A 329 -7.98 -5.93 17.03
C TRP A 329 -9.36 -5.25 17.00
N TYR A 330 -10.06 -5.26 15.87
CA TYR A 330 -11.43 -4.74 15.79
C TYR A 330 -12.41 -5.53 16.68
N CYS A 331 -12.26 -6.85 16.82
CA CYS A 331 -13.05 -7.61 17.81
C CYS A 331 -12.85 -7.06 19.23
N LEU A 332 -11.62 -6.67 19.59
CA LEU A 332 -11.36 -6.04 20.89
C LEU A 332 -11.95 -4.63 20.95
N ARG A 333 -11.85 -3.87 19.85
CA ARG A 333 -12.34 -2.48 19.75
C ARG A 333 -13.86 -2.37 19.94
N GLU A 334 -14.65 -3.40 19.61
CA GLU A 334 -16.09 -3.44 19.87
C GLU A 334 -16.45 -3.38 21.37
N HIS A 335 -15.51 -3.73 22.26
CA HIS A 335 -15.68 -3.59 23.71
C HIS A 335 -15.46 -2.17 24.23
N VAL A 336 -15.03 -1.23 23.36
CA VAL A 336 -14.85 0.19 23.69
C VAL A 336 -16.04 0.97 23.14
N ALA A 337 -16.86 1.54 24.03
CA ALA A 337 -18.09 2.23 23.62
C ALA A 337 -17.79 3.59 22.94
N GLY A 338 -18.34 3.77 21.74
CA GLY A 338 -18.28 5.03 20.98
C GLY A 338 -16.87 5.41 20.49
N ASP A 339 -16.78 6.54 19.80
CA ASP A 339 -15.52 7.18 19.35
C ASP A 339 -15.28 8.52 20.05
N GLN A 340 -14.15 9.19 19.75
CA GLN A 340 -13.68 10.42 20.40
C GLN A 340 -14.78 11.47 20.64
N HIS A 341 -15.61 11.75 19.63
CA HIS A 341 -16.67 12.75 19.71
C HIS A 341 -17.87 12.34 20.59
N GLN A 342 -17.95 11.07 21.00
CA GLN A 342 -19.07 10.48 21.75
C GLN A 342 -18.69 10.17 23.20
N TRP A 343 -17.40 10.20 23.53
CA TRP A 343 -16.93 9.87 24.86
C TRP A 343 -17.32 10.94 25.87
N PRO A 344 -18.02 10.59 26.98
CA PRO A 344 -18.24 11.52 28.07
C PRO A 344 -16.94 11.83 28.83
N GLU A 345 -16.05 10.83 28.92
CA GLU A 345 -14.69 10.90 29.45
C GLU A 345 -13.80 10.00 28.57
N VAL A 346 -12.55 10.40 28.34
CA VAL A 346 -11.62 9.64 27.49
C VAL A 346 -11.38 8.25 28.13
N PRO A 347 -11.62 7.13 27.45
CA PRO A 347 -11.65 5.81 28.09
C PRO A 347 -10.27 5.15 28.26
N GLY A 348 -9.19 5.80 27.83
CA GLY A 348 -7.82 5.26 27.86
C GLY A 348 -6.78 6.38 27.88
N ASN A 349 -5.51 6.04 28.13
CA ASN A 349 -4.42 7.01 28.07
C ASN A 349 -4.12 7.39 26.61
N ILE A 350 -4.96 8.24 26.01
CA ILE A 350 -4.91 8.72 24.62
C ILE A 350 -5.30 10.21 24.59
N ASP A 351 -5.14 10.88 23.46
CA ASP A 351 -5.57 12.27 23.25
C ASP A 351 -4.89 13.27 24.20
N LEU A 352 -3.68 12.94 24.69
CA LEU A 352 -2.96 13.68 25.73
C LEU A 352 -3.82 13.97 26.99
N ALA A 353 -4.85 13.15 27.24
CA ALA A 353 -5.86 13.42 28.26
C ALA A 353 -5.38 13.20 29.70
N TYR A 354 -4.27 12.45 29.89
CA TYR A 354 -3.81 12.02 31.21
C TYR A 354 -2.34 12.33 31.50
N GLN A 355 -1.40 11.74 30.77
CA GLN A 355 0.04 11.86 31.05
C GLN A 355 0.81 11.95 29.74
N ALA A 356 1.98 12.62 29.75
CA ALA A 356 2.86 12.68 28.59
C ALA A 356 3.83 11.47 28.52
N SER A 357 3.28 10.29 28.78
CA SER A 357 3.92 8.97 28.70
C SER A 357 2.85 7.88 28.79
N SER A 358 3.24 6.63 28.55
CA SER A 358 2.45 5.49 29.01
C SER A 358 2.33 5.46 30.55
N CYS A 359 1.43 4.63 31.06
CA CYS A 359 1.18 4.41 32.48
C CYS A 359 0.93 2.90 32.75
N PRO A 360 0.69 2.46 34.01
CA PRO A 360 0.48 1.05 34.32
C PRO A 360 -0.61 0.39 33.47
N VAL A 361 -0.32 -0.81 32.93
CA VAL A 361 -1.19 -1.54 31.97
C VAL A 361 -2.55 -1.97 32.53
N ASN A 362 -2.75 -1.83 33.85
CA ASN A 362 -4.00 -2.17 34.54
C ASN A 362 -4.80 -0.92 34.99
N ARG A 363 -4.49 0.26 34.44
CA ARG A 363 -5.17 1.51 34.83
C ARG A 363 -6.48 1.74 34.10
N HIS A 364 -6.52 1.53 32.78
CA HIS A 364 -7.68 1.87 31.95
C HIS A 364 -8.41 0.61 31.46
N GLN A 365 -9.42 0.20 32.21
CA GLN A 365 -10.25 -0.95 31.86
C GLN A 365 -11.24 -0.60 30.74
N GLN A 366 -11.31 -1.47 29.73
CA GLN A 366 -12.14 -1.34 28.54
C GLN A 366 -12.80 -2.70 28.24
N GLY A 367 -13.99 -2.90 28.80
CA GLY A 367 -14.63 -4.22 28.83
C GLY A 367 -13.86 -5.20 29.72
N GLU A 368 -13.53 -6.38 29.19
CA GLU A 368 -12.68 -7.37 29.88
C GLU A 368 -11.18 -7.11 29.75
N PHE A 369 -10.81 -6.24 28.81
CA PHE A 369 -9.44 -5.88 28.47
C PHE A 369 -9.04 -4.54 29.11
N PHE A 370 -7.77 -4.20 28.99
CA PHE A 370 -7.21 -2.91 29.37
C PHE A 370 -6.40 -2.36 28.21
N ASP A 371 -6.44 -1.06 27.96
CA ASP A 371 -5.68 -0.40 26.89
C ASP A 371 -5.88 -1.08 25.51
N VAL A 372 -7.14 -1.33 25.12
CA VAL A 372 -7.48 -1.63 23.72
C VAL A 372 -7.22 -0.40 22.85
N ILE A 373 -7.51 0.79 23.40
CA ILE A 373 -7.05 2.09 22.89
C ILE A 373 -6.18 2.82 23.93
N GLY A 374 -5.19 3.58 23.45
CA GLY A 374 -4.28 4.37 24.26
C GLY A 374 -3.11 3.58 24.87
N ASN A 375 -2.34 4.29 25.69
CA ASN A 375 -1.06 3.91 26.30
C ASN A 375 0.06 3.70 25.27
N THR A 376 -0.11 2.80 24.31
CA THR A 376 0.78 2.61 23.17
C THR A 376 -0.02 2.13 21.98
N TRP A 377 0.37 2.53 20.78
CA TRP A 377 -0.05 1.83 19.57
C TRP A 377 0.21 0.33 19.68
N GLN A 378 -0.66 -0.50 19.12
CA GLN A 378 -0.50 -1.96 19.12
C GLN A 378 -0.10 -2.45 17.74
N TRP A 379 1.08 -3.08 17.64
CA TRP A 379 1.50 -3.77 16.42
C TRP A 379 0.54 -4.90 16.06
N THR A 380 0.13 -4.94 14.79
CA THR A 380 -0.62 -6.05 14.20
C THR A 380 0.23 -6.78 13.17
N GLU A 381 -0.09 -8.04 12.89
CA GLU A 381 0.55 -8.77 11.79
C GLU A 381 -0.07 -8.52 10.41
N SER A 382 -1.10 -7.68 10.34
CA SER A 382 -1.67 -7.21 9.08
C SER A 382 -0.74 -6.20 8.42
N ALA A 383 -0.30 -6.51 7.20
CA ALA A 383 0.31 -5.50 6.33
C ALA A 383 -0.76 -4.48 5.93
N ILE A 384 -0.36 -3.23 5.69
CA ILE A 384 -1.30 -2.22 5.18
C ILE A 384 -1.61 -2.49 3.71
N ASP A 385 -2.87 -2.35 3.38
CA ASP A 385 -3.39 -2.41 2.02
C ASP A 385 -4.72 -1.62 1.94
N GLY A 386 -5.12 -1.19 0.74
CA GLY A 386 -6.42 -0.59 0.48
C GLY A 386 -7.55 -1.62 0.59
N PHE A 387 -8.67 -1.22 1.18
CA PHE A 387 -9.89 -2.04 1.14
C PHE A 387 -10.46 -2.12 -0.28
N ALA A 388 -11.39 -3.06 -0.53
CA ALA A 388 -12.05 -3.13 -1.83
C ALA A 388 -12.83 -1.82 -2.08
N GLY A 389 -12.62 -1.20 -3.23
CA GLY A 389 -13.15 0.14 -3.52
C GLY A 389 -12.34 1.30 -2.93
N PHE A 390 -11.12 1.05 -2.43
CA PHE A 390 -10.14 2.09 -2.10
C PHE A 390 -9.93 3.02 -3.31
N ASN A 391 -9.86 4.32 -3.02
CA ASN A 391 -9.56 5.35 -4.01
C ASN A 391 -8.58 6.34 -3.40
N VAL A 392 -7.53 6.63 -4.16
CA VAL A 392 -6.49 7.57 -3.76
C VAL A 392 -7.05 8.98 -3.65
N HIS A 393 -6.69 9.71 -2.60
CA HIS A 393 -7.09 11.12 -2.49
C HIS A 393 -6.31 11.97 -3.52
N PRO A 394 -6.98 12.73 -4.41
CA PRO A 394 -6.34 13.37 -5.57
C PRO A 394 -5.32 14.47 -5.22
N LEU A 395 -5.38 15.00 -4.00
CA LEU A 395 -4.43 16.02 -3.50
C LEU A 395 -3.36 15.44 -2.57
N TYR A 396 -3.41 14.13 -2.27
CA TYR A 396 -2.42 13.47 -1.42
C TYR A 396 -2.25 12.01 -1.83
N ASP A 397 -1.75 11.82 -3.04
CA ASP A 397 -1.69 10.53 -3.73
C ASP A 397 -0.56 9.60 -3.27
N ASP A 398 0.41 10.15 -2.54
CA ASP A 398 1.56 9.47 -1.96
C ASP A 398 1.41 9.18 -0.46
N PHE A 399 0.24 9.40 0.15
CA PHE A 399 0.03 9.09 1.58
C PHE A 399 -0.01 7.57 1.85
N SER A 400 -0.86 6.84 1.12
CA SER A 400 -1.12 5.41 1.39
C SER A 400 -0.47 4.47 0.39
N THR A 401 -0.59 4.76 -0.92
CA THR A 401 -0.18 3.82 -1.99
C THR A 401 1.28 3.39 -1.91
N PRO A 402 2.27 4.22 -1.50
CA PRO A 402 3.65 3.77 -1.41
C PRO A 402 3.85 2.72 -0.30
N THR A 403 2.97 2.69 0.71
CA THR A 403 3.04 1.74 1.82
C THR A 403 2.41 0.38 1.51
N PHE A 404 1.70 0.23 0.38
CA PHE A 404 1.08 -1.03 -0.06
C PHE A 404 2.12 -1.97 -0.72
N ASP A 405 3.28 -2.09 -0.08
CA ASP A 405 4.45 -2.81 -0.59
C ASP A 405 4.67 -4.17 0.09
N GLY A 406 3.90 -4.44 1.15
CA GLY A 406 4.00 -5.66 1.95
C GLY A 406 5.08 -5.63 3.02
N GLU A 407 5.71 -4.47 3.23
CA GLU A 407 6.80 -4.28 4.20
C GLU A 407 6.38 -3.35 5.37
N HIS A 408 5.20 -2.75 5.27
CA HIS A 408 4.58 -1.94 6.30
C HIS A 408 3.49 -2.73 7.03
N ASN A 409 3.51 -2.67 8.36
CA ASN A 409 2.51 -3.30 9.20
C ASN A 409 1.64 -2.26 9.89
N LEU A 410 0.34 -2.57 9.98
CA LEU A 410 -0.63 -1.72 10.66
C LEU A 410 -0.38 -1.71 12.16
N ILE A 411 -0.48 -0.52 12.73
CA ILE A 411 -0.60 -0.27 14.16
C ILE A 411 -2.00 0.26 14.47
N LYS A 412 -2.59 -0.18 15.59
CA LYS A 412 -3.97 0.17 15.96
C LYS A 412 -4.09 0.72 17.38
N GLY A 413 -5.10 1.55 17.59
CA GLY A 413 -5.58 1.99 18.91
C GLY A 413 -4.98 3.27 19.50
N GLY A 414 -4.02 3.92 18.83
CA GLY A 414 -3.41 5.15 19.34
C GLY A 414 -2.48 4.94 20.54
N SER A 415 -1.51 5.83 20.70
CA SER A 415 -0.67 5.96 21.89
C SER A 415 -1.15 7.10 22.79
N TRP A 416 -0.44 7.34 23.90
CA TRP A 416 -0.74 8.44 24.82
C TRP A 416 -0.67 9.83 24.18
N ILE A 417 0.10 10.00 23.11
CA ILE A 417 0.25 11.27 22.39
C ILE A 417 -0.66 11.37 21.17
N SER A 418 -1.26 10.26 20.71
CA SER A 418 -2.12 10.25 19.54
C SER A 418 -3.35 11.12 19.75
N THR A 419 -3.63 11.99 18.80
CA THR A 419 -4.72 12.97 18.87
C THR A 419 -5.45 13.07 17.53
N GLY A 420 -6.67 13.61 17.53
CA GLY A 420 -7.44 13.76 16.29
C GLY A 420 -7.82 12.43 15.65
N ASN A 421 -7.60 12.28 14.33
CA ASN A 421 -7.87 11.06 13.58
C ASN A 421 -7.16 9.86 14.20
N GLU A 422 -5.94 10.00 14.74
CA GLU A 422 -5.19 8.90 15.37
C GLU A 422 -5.93 8.22 16.55
N THR A 423 -6.99 8.85 17.07
CA THR A 423 -7.82 8.34 18.17
C THR A 423 -9.06 7.56 17.72
N LEU A 424 -9.44 7.65 16.44
CA LEU A 424 -10.68 7.06 15.93
C LEU A 424 -10.56 5.54 15.74
N ALA A 425 -11.69 4.85 15.80
CA ALA A 425 -11.74 3.41 15.52
C ALA A 425 -11.28 3.07 14.10
N SER A 426 -11.63 3.93 13.12
CA SER A 426 -11.39 3.70 11.69
C SER A 426 -9.93 3.84 11.28
N SER A 427 -9.08 4.41 12.13
CA SER A 427 -7.76 4.89 11.75
C SER A 427 -6.80 3.76 11.41
N ARG A 428 -6.11 3.91 10.28
CA ARG A 428 -5.18 2.91 9.75
C ARG A 428 -3.84 3.56 9.49
N TYR A 429 -2.92 3.35 10.41
CA TYR A 429 -1.54 3.81 10.32
C TYR A 429 -0.60 2.62 10.17
N ALA A 430 0.42 2.78 9.34
CA ALA A 430 1.38 1.73 9.10
C ALA A 430 2.80 2.28 9.03
N PHE A 431 3.74 1.45 9.48
CA PHE A 431 5.14 1.79 9.50
C PHE A 431 5.99 0.59 9.11
N ARG A 432 7.19 0.86 8.59
CA ARG A 432 8.23 -0.15 8.44
C ARG A 432 8.44 -0.84 9.79
N ARG A 433 8.57 -2.16 9.75
CA ARG A 433 8.61 -3.02 10.95
C ARG A 433 9.76 -2.71 11.91
N HIS A 434 10.84 -2.08 11.42
CA HIS A 434 12.01 -1.74 12.20
C HIS A 434 11.98 -0.33 12.80
N PHE A 435 11.00 0.52 12.43
CA PHE A 435 10.88 1.86 13.00
C PHE A 435 10.32 1.82 14.42
N TYR A 436 10.86 2.72 15.25
CA TYR A 436 10.34 2.96 16.58
C TYR A 436 9.22 3.99 16.50
N GLN A 437 8.12 3.69 17.18
CA GLN A 437 7.00 4.58 17.47
C GLN A 437 6.69 4.49 18.97
N HIS A 438 5.69 5.22 19.49
CA HIS A 438 5.12 4.91 20.81
C HIS A 438 4.23 3.67 20.72
N ALA A 439 4.84 2.57 20.31
CA ALA A 439 4.19 1.32 19.98
C ALA A 439 4.68 0.20 20.90
N GLY A 440 3.73 -0.55 21.42
CA GLY A 440 3.93 -1.82 22.10
C GLY A 440 3.11 -2.88 21.39
N PHE A 441 2.65 -3.88 22.13
CA PHE A 441 1.81 -4.92 21.55
C PHE A 441 1.00 -5.68 22.60
N ARG A 442 -0.04 -6.32 22.08
CA ARG A 442 -0.80 -7.40 22.72
C ARG A 442 -0.54 -8.66 21.93
N TYR A 443 -0.40 -9.80 22.58
CA TYR A 443 -0.37 -11.07 21.88
C TYR A 443 -1.73 -11.77 21.93
N VAL A 444 -2.00 -12.55 20.90
CA VAL A 444 -3.15 -13.45 20.81
C VAL A 444 -2.67 -14.90 20.74
N VAL A 445 -3.57 -15.82 21.09
CA VAL A 445 -3.37 -17.27 21.04
C VAL A 445 -4.52 -17.90 20.29
N SER A 446 -4.21 -18.64 19.22
CA SER A 446 -5.18 -19.40 18.42
C SER A 446 -4.85 -20.90 18.45
N GLU A 447 -5.85 -21.76 18.19
CA GLU A 447 -5.65 -23.22 18.10
C GLU A 447 -4.87 -23.61 16.84
N HIS A 448 -5.05 -22.86 15.77
CA HIS A 448 -4.38 -23.05 14.50
C HIS A 448 -3.32 -21.98 14.28
N ALA A 449 -2.24 -22.34 13.59
CA ALA A 449 -1.35 -21.37 12.97
C ALA A 449 -2.19 -20.70 11.89
N GLU A 450 -2.78 -19.55 12.16
CA GLU A 450 -3.46 -18.80 11.11
C GLU A 450 -2.47 -18.56 9.96
N LYS A 451 -3.01 -18.75 8.75
CA LYS A 451 -2.31 -18.82 7.47
C LYS A 451 -1.85 -17.43 7.01
N PRO A 452 -0.95 -17.34 6.01
CA PRO A 452 -0.07 -16.18 5.81
C PRO A 452 -0.86 -14.89 5.68
N PRO A 453 -0.25 -13.72 6.04
CA PRO A 453 -0.85 -12.42 5.82
C PRO A 453 -1.50 -12.39 4.44
N ALA A 454 -2.69 -11.77 4.33
CA ALA A 454 -3.39 -11.61 3.06
C ALA A 454 -2.36 -11.35 1.96
N ALA A 455 -2.35 -12.16 0.90
CA ALA A 455 -1.34 -12.08 -0.12
C ALA A 455 -1.26 -10.63 -0.59
N VAL A 456 -0.11 -10.00 -0.38
CA VAL A 456 0.07 -8.58 -0.68
C VAL A 456 -0.14 -8.43 -2.18
N ASN A 457 -1.25 -7.78 -2.57
CA ASN A 457 -1.53 -7.50 -3.96
C ASN A 457 -0.72 -6.27 -4.36
N LYS A 458 0.58 -6.48 -4.63
CA LYS A 458 1.51 -5.43 -4.99
C LYS A 458 1.10 -4.82 -6.34
N TYR A 459 1.31 -3.52 -6.49
CA TYR A 459 1.25 -2.89 -7.81
C TYR A 459 2.38 -3.43 -8.68
N GLU A 460 2.03 -3.92 -9.87
CA GLU A 460 3.01 -4.10 -10.94
C GLU A 460 3.46 -2.72 -11.44
N THR A 461 4.78 -2.56 -11.59
CA THR A 461 5.44 -1.31 -11.99
C THR A 461 6.35 -1.50 -13.20
N SER A 462 6.54 -2.74 -13.66
CA SER A 462 7.28 -3.07 -14.87
C SER A 462 6.58 -2.48 -16.08
N LYS A 463 7.19 -1.45 -16.68
CA LYS A 463 6.61 -0.67 -17.79
C LYS A 463 6.01 -1.55 -18.89
N ASP A 464 6.73 -2.56 -19.34
CA ASP A 464 6.32 -3.49 -20.40
C ASP A 464 5.04 -4.27 -20.05
N ILE A 465 4.89 -4.69 -18.80
CA ILE A 465 3.74 -5.44 -18.31
C ILE A 465 2.55 -4.51 -18.08
N CYS A 466 2.77 -3.36 -17.43
CA CYS A 466 1.73 -2.35 -17.24
C CYS A 466 1.14 -1.90 -18.58
N GLN A 467 1.98 -1.76 -19.61
CA GLN A 467 1.55 -1.47 -20.98
C GLN A 467 0.67 -2.58 -21.58
N GLN A 468 0.95 -3.85 -21.29
CA GLN A 468 0.05 -4.93 -21.71
C GLN A 468 -1.27 -4.87 -20.93
N LEU A 469 -1.22 -4.70 -19.60
CA LEU A 469 -2.42 -4.59 -18.78
C LEU A 469 -3.32 -3.44 -19.27
N GLU A 470 -2.75 -2.27 -19.55
CA GLU A 470 -3.50 -1.13 -20.08
C GLU A 470 -4.04 -1.41 -21.50
N CYS A 471 -3.24 -1.99 -22.39
CA CYS A 471 -3.67 -2.32 -23.76
C CYS A 471 -4.85 -3.31 -23.81
N TYR A 472 -4.88 -4.28 -22.88
CA TYR A 472 -5.86 -5.38 -22.86
C TYR A 472 -7.00 -5.21 -21.84
N PHE A 473 -6.82 -4.44 -20.78
CA PHE A 473 -7.83 -4.23 -19.73
C PHE A 473 -8.16 -2.76 -19.45
N GLY A 474 -7.35 -1.83 -19.96
CA GLY A 474 -7.59 -0.39 -19.88
C GLY A 474 -8.79 0.07 -20.72
N ALA A 475 -9.04 1.37 -20.66
CA ALA A 475 -10.14 2.00 -21.38
C ALA A 475 -9.86 2.11 -22.89
N ASN A 476 -10.91 2.39 -23.67
CA ASN A 476 -10.76 2.72 -25.08
C ASN A 476 -9.99 4.05 -25.21
N VAL A 477 -8.94 4.08 -26.02
CA VAL A 477 -8.07 5.24 -26.23
C VAL A 477 -7.93 5.57 -27.71
N LEU A 478 -7.75 6.86 -28.02
CA LEU A 478 -7.65 7.37 -29.39
C LEU A 478 -8.83 7.01 -30.31
N GLY A 479 -10.00 6.71 -29.73
CA GLY A 479 -11.19 6.28 -30.49
C GLY A 479 -11.12 4.84 -31.00
N HIS A 480 -10.11 4.06 -30.61
CA HIS A 480 -10.02 2.64 -30.90
C HIS A 480 -10.62 1.82 -29.76
N GLU A 481 -11.28 0.72 -30.10
CA GLU A 481 -11.76 -0.25 -29.13
C GLU A 481 -10.59 -0.96 -28.43
N ASN A 482 -10.83 -1.50 -27.23
CA ASN A 482 -9.84 -2.28 -26.51
C ASN A 482 -9.31 -3.44 -27.39
N TYR A 483 -7.99 -3.63 -27.42
CA TYR A 483 -7.36 -4.55 -28.37
C TYR A 483 -7.79 -6.01 -28.15
N GLY A 484 -7.91 -6.45 -26.89
CA GLY A 484 -8.37 -7.80 -26.58
C GLY A 484 -9.82 -8.06 -27.03
N GLN A 485 -10.69 -7.06 -26.86
CA GLN A 485 -12.08 -7.13 -27.31
C GLN A 485 -12.17 -7.21 -28.84
N GLN A 486 -11.41 -6.37 -29.55
CA GLN A 486 -11.34 -6.41 -31.01
C GLN A 486 -10.95 -7.79 -31.52
N ILE A 487 -9.90 -8.40 -30.95
CA ILE A 487 -9.44 -9.74 -31.33
C ILE A 487 -10.53 -10.78 -31.11
N ALA A 488 -11.12 -10.82 -29.91
CA ALA A 488 -12.13 -11.81 -29.56
C ALA A 488 -13.34 -11.73 -30.50
N GLN A 489 -13.85 -10.52 -30.77
CA GLN A 489 -14.95 -10.30 -31.70
C GLN A 489 -14.64 -10.79 -33.12
N GLN A 490 -13.41 -10.57 -33.61
CA GLN A 490 -13.03 -11.09 -34.93
C GLN A 490 -12.98 -12.62 -34.95
N VAL A 491 -12.37 -13.23 -33.93
CA VAL A 491 -12.31 -14.70 -33.82
C VAL A 491 -13.72 -15.28 -33.81
N GLU A 492 -14.63 -14.74 -32.98
CA GLU A 492 -16.03 -15.18 -32.91
C GLU A 492 -16.78 -15.00 -34.24
N SER A 493 -16.54 -13.91 -34.95
CA SER A 493 -17.13 -13.69 -36.27
C SER A 493 -16.66 -14.74 -37.28
N PHE A 494 -15.38 -15.14 -37.26
CA PHE A 494 -14.84 -16.10 -38.22
C PHE A 494 -15.19 -17.55 -37.89
N ILE A 495 -15.20 -17.94 -36.61
CA ILE A 495 -15.64 -19.30 -36.23
C ILE A 495 -17.10 -19.53 -36.61
N ALA A 496 -17.95 -18.51 -36.49
CA ALA A 496 -19.35 -18.58 -36.90
C ALA A 496 -19.50 -18.61 -38.43
N ALA A 497 -18.78 -17.75 -39.15
CA ALA A 497 -18.85 -17.68 -40.62
C ALA A 497 -18.37 -18.97 -41.30
N GLU A 498 -17.28 -19.56 -40.79
CA GLU A 498 -16.66 -20.77 -41.34
C GLU A 498 -17.19 -22.07 -40.70
N ASN A 499 -18.18 -21.97 -39.81
CA ASN A 499 -18.85 -23.06 -39.12
C ASN A 499 -17.86 -24.09 -38.54
N VAL A 500 -16.93 -23.63 -37.72
CA VAL A 500 -15.82 -24.43 -37.18
C VAL A 500 -16.23 -25.03 -35.83
N ALA A 501 -15.71 -26.21 -35.52
CA ALA A 501 -15.80 -26.74 -34.17
C ALA A 501 -15.13 -25.79 -33.17
N THR A 502 -15.65 -25.74 -31.95
CA THR A 502 -15.13 -24.90 -30.88
C THR A 502 -14.84 -25.72 -29.63
N GLU A 503 -14.38 -26.96 -29.80
CA GLU A 503 -14.00 -27.80 -28.66
C GLU A 503 -12.70 -27.30 -28.04
N ARG A 504 -11.67 -27.03 -28.88
CA ARG A 504 -10.33 -26.67 -28.40
C ARG A 504 -9.72 -25.49 -29.16
N LEU A 505 -9.32 -24.46 -28.41
CA LEU A 505 -8.53 -23.32 -28.89
C LEU A 505 -7.10 -23.37 -28.32
N LEU A 506 -6.10 -23.13 -29.17
CA LEU A 506 -4.77 -22.71 -28.72
C LEU A 506 -4.65 -21.20 -28.93
N ASN A 507 -4.52 -20.43 -27.85
CA ASN A 507 -4.20 -19.01 -27.90
C ASN A 507 -2.71 -18.80 -27.58
N LEU A 508 -1.89 -18.69 -28.63
CA LEU A 508 -0.44 -18.53 -28.53
C LEU A 508 -0.06 -17.05 -28.58
N GLY A 509 0.69 -16.58 -27.57
CA GLY A 509 0.90 -15.16 -27.32
C GLY A 509 -0.24 -14.53 -26.52
N CYS A 510 -0.80 -15.29 -25.57
CA CYS A 510 -2.00 -14.86 -24.83
C CYS A 510 -1.78 -13.63 -23.95
N SER A 511 -0.53 -13.21 -23.73
CA SER A 511 -0.17 -12.06 -22.90
C SER A 511 -0.82 -12.15 -21.51
N VAL A 512 -1.44 -11.07 -21.04
CA VAL A 512 -2.15 -10.96 -19.76
C VAL A 512 -3.52 -11.66 -19.75
N GLY A 513 -3.87 -12.39 -20.81
CA GLY A 513 -4.97 -13.36 -20.81
C GLY A 513 -6.35 -12.85 -21.25
N ARG A 514 -6.53 -11.55 -21.51
CA ARG A 514 -7.84 -10.95 -21.86
C ARG A 514 -8.60 -11.72 -22.94
N VAL A 515 -7.95 -12.03 -24.06
CA VAL A 515 -8.59 -12.70 -25.21
C VAL A 515 -9.08 -14.10 -24.85
N ALA A 516 -8.34 -14.84 -24.02
CA ALA A 516 -8.77 -16.15 -23.54
C ALA A 516 -10.04 -16.05 -22.68
N PHE A 517 -10.14 -15.03 -21.83
CA PHE A 517 -11.34 -14.79 -21.03
C PHE A 517 -12.55 -14.45 -21.89
N GLU A 518 -12.41 -13.56 -22.88
CA GLU A 518 -13.51 -13.20 -23.79
C GLU A 518 -14.00 -14.43 -24.57
N LEU A 519 -13.09 -15.26 -25.08
CA LEU A 519 -13.42 -16.44 -25.89
C LEU A 519 -13.89 -17.65 -25.07
N SER A 520 -13.82 -17.60 -23.74
CA SER A 520 -14.12 -18.74 -22.86
C SER A 520 -15.57 -19.25 -22.95
N GLN A 521 -16.52 -18.42 -23.41
CA GLN A 521 -17.90 -18.86 -23.65
C GLN A 521 -18.04 -19.64 -24.95
N SER A 522 -17.24 -19.29 -25.95
CA SER A 522 -17.30 -19.85 -27.30
C SER A 522 -16.60 -21.20 -27.40
N PHE A 523 -15.58 -21.46 -26.58
CA PHE A 523 -14.82 -22.71 -26.58
C PHE A 523 -15.08 -23.58 -25.35
N GLN A 524 -14.94 -24.91 -25.49
CA GLN A 524 -15.00 -25.82 -24.33
C GLN A 524 -13.68 -25.90 -23.56
N HIS A 525 -12.55 -25.68 -24.24
CA HIS A 525 -11.22 -25.63 -23.65
C HIS A 525 -10.31 -24.66 -24.41
N ILE A 526 -9.55 -23.86 -23.68
CA ILE A 526 -8.58 -22.90 -24.20
C ILE A 526 -7.23 -23.16 -23.54
N ASP A 527 -6.23 -23.52 -24.34
CA ASP A 527 -4.84 -23.47 -23.91
C ASP A 527 -4.30 -22.05 -24.19
N ALA A 528 -4.19 -21.23 -23.14
CA ALA A 528 -3.68 -19.86 -23.21
C ALA A 528 -2.17 -19.88 -22.90
N VAL A 529 -1.36 -19.73 -23.95
CA VAL A 529 0.09 -19.96 -23.89
C VAL A 529 0.85 -18.68 -24.19
N ASP A 530 1.84 -18.36 -23.37
CA ASP A 530 2.81 -17.30 -23.63
C ASP A 530 4.22 -17.78 -23.28
N PHE A 531 5.24 -17.10 -23.82
CA PHE A 531 6.63 -17.39 -23.52
C PHE A 531 7.02 -16.90 -22.12
N SER A 532 6.42 -15.81 -21.66
CA SER A 532 6.76 -15.13 -20.41
C SER A 532 5.82 -15.51 -19.27
N ALA A 533 6.32 -16.25 -18.27
CA ALA A 533 5.57 -16.46 -17.02
C ALA A 533 5.25 -15.14 -16.29
N ARG A 534 6.12 -14.13 -16.42
CA ARG A 534 5.91 -12.79 -15.83
C ARG A 534 4.66 -12.10 -16.36
N THR A 535 4.25 -12.41 -17.59
CA THR A 535 3.06 -11.82 -18.22
C THR A 535 1.82 -12.65 -17.92
N ILE A 536 1.92 -13.97 -18.01
CA ILE A 536 0.78 -14.90 -17.82
C ILE A 536 0.26 -14.90 -16.38
N GLN A 537 1.12 -14.66 -15.39
CA GLN A 537 0.73 -14.69 -13.98
C GLN A 537 -0.47 -13.78 -13.68
N TYR A 538 -0.64 -12.67 -14.42
CA TYR A 538 -1.78 -11.77 -14.28
C TYR A 538 -3.09 -12.38 -14.78
N GLY A 539 -3.03 -13.15 -15.87
CA GLY A 539 -4.14 -13.97 -16.32
C GLY A 539 -4.52 -15.03 -15.28
N VAL A 540 -3.53 -15.70 -14.69
CA VAL A 540 -3.75 -16.69 -13.62
C VAL A 540 -4.35 -16.05 -12.37
N GLN A 541 -3.86 -14.88 -11.96
CA GLN A 541 -4.37 -14.13 -10.81
C GLN A 541 -5.84 -13.72 -11.00
N LEU A 542 -6.18 -13.18 -12.17
CA LEU A 542 -7.57 -12.87 -12.54
C LEU A 542 -8.44 -14.13 -12.58
N GLN A 543 -7.89 -15.26 -13.04
CA GLN A 543 -8.59 -16.55 -13.10
C GLN A 543 -9.00 -17.04 -11.71
N THR A 544 -8.19 -16.80 -10.67
CA THR A 544 -8.52 -17.18 -9.28
C THR A 544 -9.54 -16.24 -8.62
N GLY A 545 -10.02 -15.21 -9.33
CA GLY A 545 -10.91 -14.18 -8.78
C GLY A 545 -10.20 -13.08 -8.00
N ALA A 546 -8.86 -13.09 -7.97
CA ALA A 546 -8.09 -12.01 -7.36
C ALA A 546 -8.02 -10.80 -8.29
N SER A 547 -7.92 -9.60 -7.74
CA SER A 547 -7.69 -8.39 -8.52
C SER A 547 -6.21 -8.28 -8.92
N VAL A 548 -5.93 -7.58 -10.02
CA VAL A 548 -4.58 -7.23 -10.46
C VAL A 548 -4.41 -5.72 -10.33
N ARG A 549 -3.30 -5.29 -9.73
CA ARG A 549 -2.96 -3.88 -9.56
C ARG A 549 -1.74 -3.51 -10.41
N TYR A 550 -1.78 -2.37 -11.07
CA TYR A 550 -0.68 -1.89 -11.91
C TYR A 550 -0.64 -0.37 -12.01
N THR A 551 0.53 0.19 -12.31
CA THR A 551 0.69 1.63 -12.54
C THR A 551 0.55 1.99 -14.01
N HIS A 552 -0.14 3.08 -14.31
CA HIS A 552 -0.20 3.69 -15.64
C HIS A 552 0.48 5.06 -15.61
N THR A 553 1.54 5.24 -16.39
CA THR A 553 2.27 6.52 -16.42
C THR A 553 1.42 7.62 -17.03
N ILE A 554 1.27 8.74 -16.32
CA ILE A 554 0.63 9.95 -16.85
C ILE A 554 1.67 10.82 -17.53
N GLU A 555 2.72 11.21 -16.81
CA GLU A 555 3.88 11.94 -17.33
C GLU A 555 5.10 11.82 -16.39
N GLY A 556 6.29 11.57 -16.94
CA GLY A 556 7.51 11.40 -16.13
C GLY A 556 7.33 10.30 -15.07
N ASP A 557 7.57 10.64 -13.81
CA ASP A 557 7.39 9.73 -12.67
C ASP A 557 5.94 9.71 -12.13
N ILE A 558 5.07 10.60 -12.63
CA ILE A 558 3.66 10.68 -12.20
C ILE A 558 2.89 9.51 -12.82
N CYS A 559 2.32 8.67 -11.97
CA CYS A 559 1.56 7.49 -12.35
C CYS A 559 0.18 7.46 -11.69
N GLU A 560 -0.76 6.83 -12.37
CA GLU A 560 -2.07 6.44 -11.84
C GLU A 560 -2.02 4.99 -11.38
N TYR A 561 -2.62 4.72 -10.22
CA TYR A 561 -2.66 3.40 -9.60
C TYR A 561 -3.98 2.71 -9.95
N ASN A 562 -3.91 1.68 -10.79
CA ASN A 562 -5.08 0.98 -11.31
C ASN A 562 -5.27 -0.38 -10.62
N GLU A 563 -6.52 -0.76 -10.40
CA GLU A 563 -6.91 -2.09 -9.97
C GLU A 563 -7.99 -2.63 -10.92
N ILE A 564 -7.84 -3.88 -11.35
CA ILE A 564 -8.79 -4.55 -12.24
C ILE A 564 -9.21 -5.90 -11.65
N THR A 565 -10.50 -6.22 -11.77
CA THR A 565 -11.03 -7.56 -11.54
C THR A 565 -11.50 -8.17 -12.86
N LEU A 566 -11.53 -9.51 -12.92
CA LEU A 566 -12.05 -10.20 -14.10
C LEU A 566 -13.52 -9.88 -14.34
N ALA A 567 -14.32 -9.84 -13.26
CA ALA A 567 -15.77 -9.60 -13.32
C ALA A 567 -16.11 -8.21 -13.90
N ASP A 568 -15.32 -7.19 -13.56
CA ASP A 568 -15.55 -5.82 -14.05
C ASP A 568 -15.20 -5.69 -15.54
N LYS A 569 -14.19 -6.44 -16.00
CA LYS A 569 -13.64 -6.29 -17.35
C LYS A 569 -14.26 -7.24 -18.36
N VAL A 570 -14.65 -8.45 -17.94
CA VAL A 570 -15.21 -9.50 -18.80
C VAL A 570 -16.47 -10.08 -18.13
N LYS A 571 -17.64 -9.61 -18.58
CA LYS A 571 -18.94 -9.87 -17.91
C LYS A 571 -19.31 -11.35 -17.79
N GLN A 572 -18.86 -12.20 -18.70
CA GLN A 572 -19.25 -13.61 -18.79
C GLN A 572 -18.03 -14.52 -19.00
N ALA A 573 -16.93 -14.30 -18.27
CA ALA A 573 -15.80 -15.22 -18.35
C ALA A 573 -16.13 -16.59 -17.70
N ASN A 574 -15.76 -17.70 -18.35
CA ASN A 574 -15.73 -19.03 -17.76
C ASN A 574 -14.27 -19.48 -17.58
N SER A 575 -13.73 -19.15 -16.41
CA SER A 575 -12.34 -19.42 -16.03
C SER A 575 -11.97 -20.90 -16.05
N ASP A 576 -12.91 -21.82 -15.79
CA ASP A 576 -12.65 -23.26 -15.72
C ASP A 576 -12.28 -23.88 -17.07
N ARG A 577 -12.56 -23.15 -18.16
CA ARG A 577 -12.26 -23.58 -19.53
C ARG A 577 -10.87 -23.14 -20.00
N ILE A 578 -10.12 -22.41 -19.18
CA ILE A 578 -8.85 -21.82 -19.57
C ILE A 578 -7.71 -22.52 -18.82
N LEU A 579 -6.72 -22.99 -19.56
CA LEU A 579 -5.44 -23.42 -19.00
C LEU A 579 -4.36 -22.43 -19.42
N PHE A 580 -3.92 -21.61 -18.47
CA PHE A 580 -2.75 -20.77 -18.66
C PHE A 580 -1.47 -21.60 -18.55
N SER A 581 -0.53 -21.41 -19.46
CA SER A 581 0.73 -22.16 -19.46
C SER A 581 1.88 -21.37 -20.06
N GLN A 582 3.01 -21.34 -19.37
CA GLN A 582 4.26 -20.88 -19.98
C GLN A 582 4.80 -21.97 -20.92
N ALA A 583 4.98 -21.65 -22.21
CA ALA A 583 5.65 -22.55 -23.14
C ALA A 583 6.33 -21.81 -24.31
N ASP A 584 7.34 -22.45 -24.88
CA ASP A 584 8.01 -21.97 -26.09
C ASP A 584 7.22 -22.39 -27.34
N GLY A 585 6.69 -21.41 -28.09
CA GLY A 585 5.98 -21.66 -29.35
C GLY A 585 6.81 -22.40 -30.40
N CYS A 586 8.14 -22.27 -30.38
CA CYS A 586 9.06 -23.01 -31.27
C CYS A 586 9.28 -24.46 -30.82
N ASN A 587 8.90 -24.80 -29.59
CA ASN A 587 9.16 -26.09 -28.96
C ASN A 587 8.03 -26.48 -27.99
N LEU A 588 6.79 -26.40 -28.48
CA LEU A 588 5.62 -26.77 -27.70
C LEU A 588 5.66 -28.27 -27.37
N LYS A 589 5.28 -28.61 -26.13
CA LYS A 589 5.19 -30.00 -25.67
C LYS A 589 4.08 -30.76 -26.41
N ASP A 590 4.20 -32.09 -26.44
CA ASP A 590 3.28 -32.99 -27.18
C ASP A 590 1.84 -33.03 -26.64
N ASN A 591 1.61 -32.49 -25.43
CA ASN A 591 0.28 -32.38 -24.86
C ASN A 591 -0.56 -31.27 -25.53
N PHE A 592 0.06 -30.31 -26.22
CA PHE A 592 -0.64 -29.30 -27.01
C PHE A 592 -0.96 -29.86 -28.39
N LYS A 593 -2.16 -30.42 -28.57
CA LYS A 593 -2.60 -31.05 -29.84
C LYS A 593 -4.12 -31.02 -30.00
N HIS A 594 -4.56 -31.29 -31.23
CA HIS A 594 -5.96 -31.44 -31.64
C HIS A 594 -6.78 -30.17 -31.41
N TYR A 595 -6.38 -29.06 -32.03
CA TYR A 595 -7.08 -27.79 -31.94
C TYR A 595 -8.00 -27.56 -33.14
N ASP A 596 -9.19 -27.03 -32.90
CA ASP A 596 -10.11 -26.62 -33.96
C ASP A 596 -9.77 -25.21 -34.45
N VAL A 597 -9.28 -24.38 -33.52
CA VAL A 597 -8.82 -23.04 -33.81
C VAL A 597 -7.45 -22.83 -33.15
N ILE A 598 -6.53 -22.22 -33.89
CA ILE A 598 -5.27 -21.72 -33.35
C ILE A 598 -5.21 -20.23 -33.61
N LEU A 599 -5.09 -19.45 -32.54
CA LEU A 599 -4.82 -18.02 -32.58
C LEU A 599 -3.35 -17.79 -32.27
N ILE A 600 -2.61 -17.21 -33.20
CA ILE A 600 -1.25 -16.69 -32.99
C ILE A 600 -1.37 -15.18 -32.86
N GLN A 601 -1.28 -14.67 -31.64
CA GLN A 601 -1.47 -13.27 -31.29
C GLN A 601 -0.13 -12.60 -31.00
N ASN A 602 0.38 -11.83 -31.94
CA ASN A 602 1.66 -11.09 -31.83
C ASN A 602 2.87 -11.95 -31.40
N ALA A 603 2.78 -13.27 -31.50
CA ALA A 603 3.81 -14.18 -31.02
C ALA A 603 4.94 -14.38 -32.04
N LEU A 604 4.72 -14.05 -33.32
CA LEU A 604 5.73 -14.20 -34.37
C LEU A 604 6.90 -13.23 -34.15
N GLU A 605 6.61 -11.95 -33.92
CA GLU A 605 7.60 -10.90 -33.67
C GLU A 605 8.34 -11.06 -32.32
N GLN A 606 7.77 -11.84 -31.39
CA GLN A 606 8.40 -12.19 -30.11
C GLN A 606 9.21 -13.48 -30.17
N SER A 607 9.20 -14.19 -31.30
CA SER A 607 9.85 -15.50 -31.44
C SER A 607 11.28 -15.37 -31.98
N TYR A 608 12.20 -16.16 -31.42
CA TYR A 608 13.55 -16.30 -31.96
C TYR A 608 13.60 -17.10 -33.28
N ASP A 609 12.51 -17.78 -33.64
CA ASP A 609 12.36 -18.54 -34.88
C ASP A 609 10.88 -18.57 -35.33
N PRO A 610 10.36 -17.47 -35.92
CA PRO A 610 8.94 -17.34 -36.22
C PRO A 610 8.44 -18.40 -37.21
N LYS A 611 9.28 -18.81 -38.16
CA LYS A 611 8.96 -19.90 -39.10
C LYS A 611 8.77 -21.23 -38.38
N ARG A 612 9.66 -21.57 -37.42
CA ARG A 612 9.52 -22.77 -36.59
C ARG A 612 8.31 -22.72 -35.67
N LEU A 613 8.00 -21.56 -35.09
CA LEU A 613 6.80 -21.36 -34.29
C LEU A 613 5.54 -21.62 -35.14
N LEU A 614 5.46 -21.02 -36.33
CA LEU A 614 4.34 -21.20 -37.25
C LEU A 614 4.15 -22.68 -37.62
N ALA A 615 5.22 -23.36 -38.03
CA ALA A 615 5.19 -24.78 -38.37
C ALA A 615 4.73 -25.65 -37.18
N ASN A 616 5.19 -25.34 -35.97
CA ASN A 616 4.74 -26.02 -34.77
C ASN A 616 3.24 -25.80 -34.53
N ALA A 617 2.77 -24.55 -34.57
CA ALA A 617 1.36 -24.24 -34.37
C ALA A 617 0.49 -24.99 -35.39
N VAL A 618 0.78 -24.86 -36.68
CA VAL A 618 0.06 -25.50 -37.79
C VAL A 618 -0.07 -27.01 -37.61
N SER A 619 1.00 -27.69 -37.21
CA SER A 619 1.00 -29.16 -37.03
C SER A 619 0.04 -29.69 -35.96
N ARG A 620 -0.56 -28.80 -35.15
CA ARG A 620 -1.46 -29.14 -34.03
C ARG A 620 -2.92 -28.88 -34.36
N LEU A 621 -3.20 -28.28 -35.52
CA LEU A 621 -4.54 -27.95 -35.99
C LEU A 621 -5.22 -29.19 -36.57
N ASN A 622 -6.50 -29.37 -36.27
CA ASN A 622 -7.33 -30.42 -36.85
C ASN A 622 -7.60 -30.11 -38.35
N PRO A 623 -7.88 -31.15 -39.17
CA PRO A 623 -8.37 -30.93 -40.53
C PRO A 623 -9.60 -30.02 -40.54
N SER A 624 -9.71 -29.13 -41.52
CA SER A 624 -10.75 -28.09 -41.54
C SER A 624 -10.76 -27.13 -40.33
N GLY A 625 -9.70 -27.10 -39.53
CA GLY A 625 -9.54 -26.10 -38.48
C GLY A 625 -9.22 -24.71 -39.03
N LEU A 626 -9.30 -23.70 -38.18
CA LEU A 626 -8.88 -22.33 -38.50
C LEU A 626 -7.56 -21.96 -37.82
N LEU A 627 -6.66 -21.40 -38.62
CA LEU A 627 -5.49 -20.70 -38.15
C LEU A 627 -5.72 -19.19 -38.31
N ILE A 628 -5.69 -18.46 -37.20
CA ILE A 628 -5.82 -17.01 -37.17
C ILE A 628 -4.49 -16.44 -36.69
N ILE A 629 -3.88 -15.58 -37.51
CA ILE A 629 -2.58 -14.97 -37.21
C ILE A 629 -2.74 -13.46 -37.16
N ILE A 630 -2.30 -12.86 -36.06
CA ILE A 630 -2.26 -11.41 -35.87
C ILE A 630 -0.82 -11.01 -35.66
N SER A 631 -0.27 -10.19 -36.55
CA SER A 631 1.11 -9.71 -36.46
C SER A 631 1.25 -8.32 -37.08
N ASP A 632 2.16 -7.51 -36.53
CA ASP A 632 2.63 -6.28 -37.17
C ASP A 632 3.91 -6.49 -38.01
N TYR A 633 4.44 -7.72 -38.02
CA TYR A 633 5.68 -8.11 -38.69
C TYR A 633 6.91 -7.30 -38.27
N HIS A 634 6.87 -6.66 -37.10
CA HIS A 634 7.97 -5.84 -36.60
C HIS A 634 9.03 -6.70 -35.88
N TYR A 635 9.86 -7.38 -36.65
CA TYR A 635 10.98 -8.16 -36.11
C TYR A 635 12.13 -7.27 -35.62
N GLN A 636 12.67 -7.61 -34.46
CA GLN A 636 13.80 -6.90 -33.85
C GLN A 636 15.00 -7.84 -33.72
N LEU A 637 16.20 -7.33 -34.00
CA LEU A 637 17.45 -8.10 -33.92
C LEU A 637 17.77 -8.60 -32.51
N GLN A 638 17.18 -7.98 -31.49
CA GLN A 638 17.32 -8.39 -30.09
C GLN A 638 16.61 -9.72 -29.82
N THR A 639 15.56 -10.02 -30.58
CA THR A 639 14.70 -11.19 -30.41
C THR A 639 14.97 -12.26 -31.46
N THR A 640 15.07 -11.87 -32.73
CA THR A 640 15.15 -12.76 -33.88
C THR A 640 16.36 -12.43 -34.74
N ASP A 641 17.23 -13.40 -34.99
CA ASP A 641 18.29 -13.26 -35.99
C ASP A 641 17.67 -12.88 -37.34
N LYS A 642 18.26 -11.90 -38.04
CA LYS A 642 17.78 -11.42 -39.34
C LYS A 642 17.62 -12.55 -40.36
N ALA A 643 18.47 -13.58 -40.31
CA ALA A 643 18.37 -14.74 -41.19
C ALA A 643 17.10 -15.59 -40.96
N LYS A 644 16.44 -15.40 -39.81
CA LYS A 644 15.21 -16.10 -39.41
C LYS A 644 13.95 -15.23 -39.49
N TRP A 645 14.07 -13.97 -39.92
CA TRP A 645 12.90 -13.13 -40.13
C TRP A 645 12.00 -13.75 -41.19
N LEU A 646 10.72 -13.95 -40.84
CA LEU A 646 9.74 -14.55 -41.73
C LEU A 646 9.44 -13.63 -42.92
N SER A 647 9.42 -12.32 -42.68
CA SER A 647 9.11 -11.28 -43.67
C SER A 647 9.91 -9.99 -43.38
N GLY A 648 9.67 -8.92 -44.15
CA GLY A 648 10.39 -7.66 -43.98
C GLY A 648 11.83 -7.71 -44.49
N VAL A 649 12.12 -8.66 -45.37
CA VAL A 649 13.43 -8.92 -45.96
C VAL A 649 13.37 -8.87 -47.48
N LYS A 650 14.53 -8.83 -48.13
CA LYS A 650 14.64 -9.01 -49.58
C LYS A 650 15.17 -10.40 -49.90
N VAL A 651 14.46 -11.14 -50.75
CA VAL A 651 14.85 -12.47 -51.23
C VAL A 651 15.08 -12.37 -52.73
N ASN A 652 16.31 -12.65 -53.18
CA ASN A 652 16.72 -12.52 -54.58
C ASN A 652 16.42 -11.14 -55.22
N GLY A 653 16.40 -10.08 -54.42
CA GLY A 653 16.12 -8.71 -54.88
C GLY A 653 14.65 -8.28 -54.75
N GLU A 654 13.74 -9.22 -54.58
CA GLU A 654 12.31 -8.96 -54.39
C GLU A 654 11.95 -8.76 -52.92
N ASN A 655 10.96 -7.91 -52.65
CA ASN A 655 10.48 -7.67 -51.29
C ASN A 655 9.60 -8.84 -50.84
N LEU A 656 9.86 -9.39 -49.66
CA LEU A 656 9.00 -10.39 -49.03
C LEU A 656 8.19 -9.72 -47.90
N SER A 657 6.93 -9.38 -48.17
CA SER A 657 6.04 -8.77 -47.18
C SER A 657 5.45 -9.81 -46.22
N GLY A 658 4.80 -9.36 -45.14
CA GLY A 658 4.22 -10.25 -44.13
C GLY A 658 3.23 -11.27 -44.68
N ILE A 659 2.22 -10.80 -45.42
CA ILE A 659 1.21 -11.67 -46.01
C ILE A 659 1.80 -12.58 -47.10
N ASP A 660 2.75 -12.08 -47.89
CA ASP A 660 3.40 -12.88 -48.93
C ASP A 660 4.20 -14.03 -48.32
N ALA A 661 4.89 -13.77 -47.21
CA ALA A 661 5.61 -14.81 -46.46
C ALA A 661 4.65 -15.86 -45.90
N LEU A 662 3.57 -15.45 -45.22
CA LEU A 662 2.57 -16.38 -44.71
C LEU A 662 1.94 -17.20 -45.83
N THR A 663 1.59 -16.57 -46.95
CA THR A 663 1.06 -17.25 -48.13
C THR A 663 2.05 -18.28 -48.66
N SER A 664 3.34 -17.93 -48.76
CA SER A 664 4.37 -18.86 -49.23
C SER A 664 4.56 -20.07 -48.31
N GLU A 665 4.37 -19.92 -46.99
CA GLU A 665 4.54 -21.01 -46.03
C GLU A 665 3.27 -21.87 -45.88
N LEU A 666 2.07 -21.31 -46.13
CA LEU A 666 0.80 -21.96 -45.81
C LEU A 666 0.00 -22.44 -47.03
N ASN A 667 0.22 -21.86 -48.23
CA ASN A 667 -0.55 -22.12 -49.45
C ASN A 667 -0.79 -23.61 -49.74
N ASP A 668 0.20 -24.47 -49.53
CA ASP A 668 0.08 -25.88 -49.89
C ASP A 668 -1.01 -26.58 -49.05
N GLU A 669 -1.14 -26.24 -47.77
CA GLU A 669 -2.01 -26.92 -46.80
C GLU A 669 -3.23 -26.08 -46.37
N PHE A 670 -3.27 -24.79 -46.72
CA PHE A 670 -4.29 -23.85 -46.26
C PHE A 670 -4.85 -22.97 -47.37
N ASP A 671 -6.12 -22.61 -47.23
CA ASP A 671 -6.78 -21.57 -48.03
C ASP A 671 -6.90 -20.27 -47.22
N LEU A 672 -6.48 -19.14 -47.80
CA LEU A 672 -6.66 -17.82 -47.20
C LEU A 672 -8.14 -17.43 -47.27
N VAL A 673 -8.79 -17.28 -46.12
CA VAL A 673 -10.20 -16.92 -46.00
C VAL A 673 -10.37 -15.40 -46.02
N ALA A 674 -9.61 -14.69 -45.20
CA ALA A 674 -9.76 -13.24 -45.04
C ALA A 674 -8.49 -12.57 -44.49
N THR A 675 -8.38 -11.28 -44.74
CA THR A 675 -7.44 -10.39 -44.06
C THR A 675 -8.15 -9.16 -43.53
N LYS A 676 -7.79 -8.71 -42.33
CA LYS A 676 -8.22 -7.46 -41.71
C LYS A 676 -7.06 -6.74 -41.07
N GLU A 677 -7.26 -5.47 -40.74
CA GLU A 677 -6.31 -4.68 -39.96
C GLU A 677 -6.94 -4.36 -38.60
N LEU A 678 -6.18 -4.57 -37.53
CA LEU A 678 -6.59 -4.29 -36.16
C LEU A 678 -5.63 -3.27 -35.54
N PRO A 679 -6.09 -2.07 -35.16
CA PRO A 679 -5.28 -1.11 -34.43
C PRO A 679 -4.99 -1.61 -33.01
N ARG A 680 -3.71 -1.65 -32.66
CA ARG A 680 -3.21 -1.91 -31.31
C ARG A 680 -2.59 -0.62 -30.77
N VAL A 681 -3.17 -0.11 -29.69
CA VAL A 681 -2.66 1.09 -29.01
C VAL A 681 -1.94 0.67 -27.74
N VAL A 682 -0.67 1.05 -27.62
CA VAL A 682 0.15 0.87 -26.41
C VAL A 682 0.53 2.26 -25.89
N ALA A 683 0.09 2.59 -24.68
CA ALA A 683 0.37 3.88 -24.06
C ALA A 683 1.77 3.88 -23.42
N ASP A 684 2.64 4.81 -23.82
CA ASP A 684 3.86 5.13 -23.06
C ASP A 684 3.56 6.07 -21.90
N SER A 685 2.61 6.99 -22.11
CA SER A 685 2.04 7.84 -21.07
C SER A 685 0.64 8.30 -21.46
N ALA A 686 -0.06 9.06 -20.61
CA ALA A 686 -1.38 9.63 -20.93
C ALA A 686 -1.43 10.48 -22.21
N ARG A 687 -0.28 10.89 -22.77
CA ARG A 687 -0.18 11.72 -23.99
C ARG A 687 0.67 11.11 -25.11
N ASN A 688 1.36 10.00 -24.85
CA ASN A 688 2.27 9.37 -25.81
C ASN A 688 1.83 7.93 -26.05
N PHE A 689 1.57 7.59 -27.30
CA PHE A 689 1.04 6.29 -27.71
C PHE A 689 1.83 5.74 -28.88
N ASN A 690 2.12 4.44 -28.85
CA ASN A 690 2.52 3.68 -30.03
C ASN A 690 1.27 3.00 -30.60
N VAL A 691 1.00 3.24 -31.87
CA VAL A 691 -0.12 2.62 -32.58
C VAL A 691 0.44 1.70 -33.65
N SER A 692 0.19 0.40 -33.50
CA SER A 692 0.49 -0.61 -34.51
C SER A 692 -0.78 -0.98 -35.27
N HIS A 693 -0.67 -1.09 -36.59
CA HIS A 693 -1.72 -1.63 -37.45
C HIS A 693 -1.41 -3.10 -37.71
N CYS A 694 -1.93 -3.97 -36.85
CA CYS A 694 -1.65 -5.41 -36.92
C CYS A 694 -2.51 -6.03 -38.03
N GLN A 695 -1.88 -6.82 -38.92
CA GLN A 695 -2.62 -7.60 -39.89
C GLN A 695 -3.15 -8.86 -39.21
N LEU A 696 -4.47 -9.03 -39.24
CA LEU A 696 -5.15 -10.29 -38.96
C LEU A 696 -5.33 -11.05 -40.28
N SER A 697 -4.88 -12.29 -40.34
CA SER A 697 -5.12 -13.20 -41.47
C SER A 697 -5.76 -14.49 -40.97
N VAL A 698 -6.71 -15.02 -41.74
CA VAL A 698 -7.51 -16.20 -41.41
C VAL A 698 -7.30 -17.26 -42.47
N TRP A 699 -6.91 -18.46 -42.05
CA TRP A 699 -6.53 -19.56 -42.92
C TRP A 699 -7.32 -20.81 -42.55
N ARG A 700 -7.91 -21.47 -43.56
CA ARG A 700 -8.65 -22.73 -43.40
C ARG A 700 -7.77 -23.89 -43.81
N ALA A 701 -7.59 -24.88 -42.95
CA ALA A 701 -6.88 -26.11 -43.31
C ALA A 701 -7.68 -26.91 -44.35
N LYS A 702 -6.99 -27.38 -45.39
CA LYS A 702 -7.57 -28.17 -46.50
C LYS A 702 -8.02 -29.57 -46.11
#